data_AF-A0A7W2SD74-F1
#
_entry.id   AF-A0A7W2SD74-F1
#
_cell.length_a   1.000
_cell.length_b   1.000
_cell.length_c   1.000
_cell.angle_alpha   90.00
_cell.angle_beta   90.00
_cell.angle_gamma   90.00
#
_symmetry.space_group_name_H-M   'P 1'
#
loop_
_entity.id
_entity.type
_entity.pdbx_description
1 polymer ?
#
loop_
_entity_poly.entity_id
_entity_poly.type
_entity_poly.pdbx_seq_one_letter_code
_entity_poly.pdbx_strand_id
1 'polypeptide(L)'
;MLYSLLFIHPTFANTQDEYFDDMITLKVGRYLKQEFYEVKSDYDGGIYIAIKDFIAFSELREYSKLSIEGENIKLFMAASLFPDSKARYITKKLTNLNTIIIDGQIYLDPQGISELLPIKAVQWRAKSYTLVISPDFSLPLDYRIAAQRRKRGIEEEKNSQSATPEKDFFMQEDRKLIDFGMLKLRYDINDISSYFKNGAEQNKGNVDLEYSAQLLYGDFNIRHSLYPNKNLANISLKYPYILQDKTLIIGDNYIRGNNLLGYNSNIRGLSISDNDYTVTRSGQNVTIRGRAATNAMVEIYQNGKVADYQRIEGVEYEFTLEMRSKNDAFTIKIFDRNGVLLTEEIVNIMQGNDFLSAGEWDYNFFYGQNPQAENKAWDDRTYGIAYGVSNNLSYYFDYYNTRNEDTLYQYAKHKLAYRFSTLFVPLVANLSYYDSLADPSQGYIGELSSEIFSHKLFYSYERFSHLLAQDENKDRYQQVEISGNYGRSDYFFRFSNKTYQDRSESIYNTGVSYDVNKALRIKADLGKTVQKQSEQQHNHTVKIGFDYNEGDFTYNVDANYNQRREAKWQYIARLRKRLNQQTNFAYSVEVNYNKSDHFTLGITFEYKFNDFFKIDTGYDSNRAQPHKVRASYETVINMKKPFLTNHAKYPDNGYLEGSIFVDKNANGEKDIDEEPVVGVGVAIGKNKVKTDHAGSFYLSNISPYRSNKLHYDYSGIMVDPTLRADSAEVIELIPASGKKLSVGLVPLSLVMGSIYLPEIAASISKKFFSYVEIVVEKNGNYYSSVSPEYDGFFVLQDLKPGKYNLTINYLGSEEITLAKDVLSINVLPGDTGDFYEGIDFKVTAIKAKK
;
A
#
# COMPACT_ATOMS: atom_id res chain seq x y z
N MET A 1 -33.49 28.17 76.88
CA MET A 1 -34.06 29.41 76.32
C MET A 1 -34.72 29.06 75.01
N LEU A 2 -36.04 29.18 74.95
CA LEU A 2 -36.92 28.75 73.85
C LEU A 2 -37.21 29.93 72.89
N TYR A 3 -37.24 29.61 71.59
CA TYR A 3 -38.13 30.10 70.51
C TYR A 3 -38.42 31.60 70.31
N SER A 4 -38.15 32.10 69.09
CA SER A 4 -39.20 32.49 68.12
C SER A 4 -38.63 32.90 66.74
N LEU A 5 -39.47 32.74 65.72
CA LEU A 5 -39.24 32.90 64.27
C LEU A 5 -39.00 34.34 63.81
N LEU A 6 -38.31 34.49 62.66
CA LEU A 6 -38.75 35.40 61.59
C LEU A 6 -38.26 34.93 60.21
N PHE A 7 -39.23 34.75 59.32
CA PHE A 7 -39.07 34.53 57.88
C PHE A 7 -38.41 35.76 57.23
N ILE A 8 -37.41 35.54 56.37
CA ILE A 8 -37.02 36.49 55.33
C ILE A 8 -37.02 35.72 54.01
N HIS A 9 -37.90 36.13 53.09
CA HIS A 9 -37.91 35.68 51.71
C HIS A 9 -36.60 36.06 51.01
N PRO A 10 -35.99 35.22 50.16
CA PRO A 10 -35.11 35.73 49.13
C PRO A 10 -36.00 36.43 48.09
N THR A 11 -36.05 37.75 48.21
CA THR A 11 -36.34 38.67 47.12
C THR A 11 -35.49 38.30 45.90
N PHE A 12 -36.14 38.03 44.77
CA PHE A 12 -35.49 38.02 43.46
C PHE A 12 -34.90 39.41 43.21
N ALA A 13 -33.58 39.53 43.28
CA ALA A 13 -32.89 40.74 42.85
C ALA A 13 -32.92 40.80 41.32
N ASN A 14 -33.32 41.95 40.79
CA ASN A 14 -33.26 42.26 39.37
C ASN A 14 -31.78 42.59 39.04
N THR A 15 -30.99 41.58 38.68
CA THR A 15 -29.53 41.65 38.46
C THR A 15 -29.18 42.05 37.02
N GLN A 16 -29.62 43.22 36.57
CA GLN A 16 -29.30 43.68 35.20
C GLN A 16 -27.91 44.32 35.10
N ASP A 17 -27.33 44.78 36.23
CA ASP A 17 -26.06 45.53 36.26
C ASP A 17 -24.77 44.67 36.31
N GLU A 18 -24.88 43.33 36.51
CA GLU A 18 -23.73 42.42 36.65
C GLU A 18 -23.38 41.63 35.36
N TYR A 19 -24.20 41.73 34.31
CA TYR A 19 -24.04 40.95 33.08
C TYR A 19 -24.13 41.85 31.83
N PHE A 20 -23.29 41.61 30.83
CA PHE A 20 -23.25 42.37 29.58
C PHE A 20 -23.41 41.48 28.35
N ASP A 21 -23.74 42.07 27.20
CA ASP A 21 -23.83 41.36 25.92
C ASP A 21 -22.44 41.07 25.35
N ASP A 22 -22.24 39.82 24.93
CA ASP A 22 -21.00 39.35 24.35
C ASP A 22 -21.29 38.42 23.14
N MET A 23 -20.28 38.16 22.32
CA MET A 23 -20.43 37.40 21.07
C MET A 23 -19.38 36.31 20.96
N ILE A 24 -19.84 35.07 20.80
CA ILE A 24 -18.97 33.89 20.69
C ILE A 24 -19.16 33.16 19.36
N THR A 25 -18.24 32.25 19.02
CA THR A 25 -18.54 31.21 18.03
C THR A 25 -19.22 30.04 18.74
N LEU A 26 -20.45 29.71 18.35
CA LEU A 26 -21.17 28.55 18.86
C LEU A 26 -21.10 27.40 17.85
N LYS A 27 -20.62 26.23 18.28
CA LYS A 27 -20.65 24.98 17.52
C LYS A 27 -21.49 23.95 18.26
N VAL A 28 -22.51 23.41 17.61
CA VAL A 28 -23.42 22.42 18.19
C VAL A 28 -23.48 21.19 17.30
N GLY A 29 -23.18 20.02 17.84
CA GLY A 29 -23.17 18.78 17.05
C GLY A 29 -22.09 18.78 15.97
N ARG A 30 -22.40 18.20 14.80
CA ARG A 30 -21.40 17.97 13.74
C ARG A 30 -21.28 19.12 12.74
N TYR A 31 -22.40 19.76 12.41
CA TYR A 31 -22.46 20.70 11.30
C TYR A 31 -22.96 22.10 11.66
N LEU A 32 -23.69 22.24 12.77
CA LEU A 32 -24.28 23.53 13.14
C LEU A 32 -23.19 24.43 13.74
N LYS A 33 -22.90 25.54 13.07
CA LYS A 33 -21.94 26.57 13.50
C LYS A 33 -22.53 27.94 13.25
N GLN A 34 -22.43 28.81 14.24
CA GLN A 34 -22.70 30.24 14.09
C GLN A 34 -21.56 31.05 14.69
N GLU A 35 -21.06 32.00 13.92
CA GLU A 35 -20.13 33.03 14.39
C GLU A 35 -20.93 34.23 14.89
N PHE A 36 -20.36 34.99 15.82
CA PHE A 36 -21.01 36.14 16.46
C PHE A 36 -22.36 35.79 17.12
N TYR A 37 -22.44 34.60 17.74
CA TYR A 37 -23.59 34.18 18.52
C TYR A 37 -23.66 34.98 19.82
N GLU A 38 -24.75 35.71 20.02
CA GLU A 38 -24.97 36.55 21.19
C GLU A 38 -25.18 35.72 22.47
N VAL A 39 -24.47 36.09 23.52
CA VAL A 39 -24.55 35.50 24.87
C VAL A 39 -24.50 36.61 25.92
N LYS A 40 -24.86 36.27 27.15
CA LYS A 40 -24.57 37.13 28.30
C LYS A 40 -23.27 36.70 28.94
N SER A 41 -22.41 37.64 29.28
CA SER A 41 -21.18 37.39 30.03
C SER A 41 -21.18 38.10 31.37
N ASP A 42 -20.58 37.49 32.38
CA ASP A 42 -20.19 38.18 33.61
C ASP A 42 -18.76 38.77 33.48
N TYR A 43 -18.34 39.55 34.48
CA TYR A 43 -17.00 40.16 34.52
C TYR A 43 -15.87 39.16 34.83
N ASP A 44 -16.20 37.95 35.27
CA ASP A 44 -15.25 36.86 35.54
C ASP A 44 -15.05 35.93 34.32
N GLY A 45 -15.73 36.21 33.21
CA GLY A 45 -15.63 35.47 31.94
C GLY A 45 -16.55 34.25 31.84
N GLY A 46 -17.56 34.14 32.69
CA GLY A 46 -18.65 33.18 32.58
C GLY A 46 -19.59 33.53 31.43
N ILE A 47 -20.01 32.52 30.66
CA ILE A 47 -20.84 32.68 29.45
C ILE A 47 -22.19 32.03 29.66
N TYR A 48 -23.27 32.74 29.34
CA TYR A 48 -24.64 32.29 29.55
C TYR A 48 -25.45 32.38 28.25
N ILE A 49 -26.05 31.25 27.85
CA ILE A 49 -26.84 31.14 26.61
C ILE A 49 -28.33 31.15 26.93
N ALA A 50 -29.10 31.98 26.23
CA ALA A 50 -30.55 31.95 26.28
C ALA A 50 -31.10 30.61 25.78
N ILE A 51 -31.76 29.83 26.66
CA ILE A 51 -32.19 28.47 26.32
C ILE A 51 -33.24 28.45 25.19
N LYS A 52 -34.11 29.45 25.13
CA LYS A 52 -35.13 29.57 24.08
C LYS A 52 -34.51 29.84 22.71
N ASP A 53 -33.42 30.61 22.67
CA ASP A 53 -32.71 30.94 21.44
C ASP A 53 -31.86 29.76 20.99
N PHE A 54 -31.21 29.06 21.93
CA PHE A 54 -30.50 27.81 21.64
C PHE A 54 -31.42 26.76 21.03
N ILE A 55 -32.61 26.52 21.61
CA ILE A 55 -33.60 25.57 21.08
C ILE A 55 -34.13 26.02 19.70
N ALA A 56 -34.24 27.33 19.46
CA ALA A 56 -34.64 27.86 18.16
C ALA A 56 -33.55 27.69 17.09
N PHE A 57 -32.32 28.05 17.43
CA PHE A 57 -31.13 27.94 16.58
C PHE A 57 -30.86 26.50 16.18
N SER A 58 -31.00 25.56 17.11
CA SER A 58 -30.84 24.12 16.88
C SER A 58 -32.07 23.42 16.25
N GLU A 59 -33.13 24.17 15.95
CA GLU A 59 -34.42 23.68 15.43
C GLU A 59 -35.06 22.57 16.28
N LEU A 60 -34.78 22.56 17.58
CA LEU A 60 -35.32 21.56 18.50
C LEU A 60 -36.75 21.88 18.94
N ARG A 61 -37.34 23.02 18.57
CA ARG A 61 -38.70 23.43 19.01
C ARG A 61 -39.80 22.42 18.66
N GLU A 62 -39.70 21.76 17.52
CA GLU A 62 -40.69 20.74 17.09
C GLU A 62 -40.46 19.38 17.77
N TYR A 63 -39.25 19.15 18.27
CA TYR A 63 -38.81 17.89 18.87
C TYR A 63 -38.65 17.97 20.38
N SER A 64 -38.93 19.13 20.98
CA SER A 64 -38.80 19.34 22.41
C SER A 64 -39.88 20.26 22.96
N LYS A 65 -40.27 20.02 24.21
CA LYS A 65 -41.20 20.89 24.94
C LYS A 65 -40.56 21.31 26.26
N LEU A 66 -40.30 22.60 26.39
CA LEU A 66 -39.77 23.22 27.59
C LEU A 66 -40.93 23.89 28.35
N SER A 67 -41.17 23.51 29.60
CA SER A 67 -42.11 24.18 30.49
C SER A 67 -41.48 24.48 31.85
N ILE A 68 -41.97 25.52 32.51
CA ILE A 68 -41.56 25.92 33.85
C ILE A 68 -42.80 25.85 34.73
N GLU A 69 -42.75 25.03 35.77
CA GLU A 69 -43.83 24.85 36.74
C GLU A 69 -43.27 25.07 38.15
N GLY A 70 -43.56 26.24 38.73
CA GLY A 70 -42.96 26.66 40.00
C GLY A 70 -41.43 26.80 39.87
N GLU A 71 -40.69 26.13 40.75
CA GLU A 71 -39.21 26.10 40.75
C GLU A 71 -38.62 25.03 39.81
N ASN A 72 -39.43 24.27 39.08
CA ASN A 72 -38.95 23.19 38.22
C ASN A 72 -38.98 23.57 36.74
N ILE A 73 -37.87 23.31 36.04
CA ILE A 73 -37.80 23.29 34.59
C ILE A 73 -37.98 21.84 34.10
N LYS A 74 -38.92 21.65 33.18
CA LYS A 74 -39.24 20.37 32.56
C LYS A 74 -38.93 20.43 31.08
N LEU A 75 -38.10 19.50 30.61
CA LEU A 75 -37.77 19.33 29.19
C LEU A 75 -38.19 17.93 28.73
N PHE A 76 -39.06 17.90 27.73
CA PHE A 76 -39.33 16.70 26.94
C PHE A 76 -38.53 16.76 25.64
N MET A 77 -37.95 15.63 25.20
CA MET A 77 -37.33 15.47 23.90
C MET A 77 -37.84 14.21 23.20
N ALA A 78 -38.17 14.33 21.92
CA ALA A 78 -38.72 13.25 21.11
C ALA A 78 -37.73 12.10 20.89
N ALA A 79 -38.26 10.88 20.81
CA ALA A 79 -37.47 9.66 20.60
C ALA A 79 -36.65 9.66 19.29
N SER A 80 -37.13 10.36 18.26
CA SER A 80 -36.53 10.41 16.93
C SER A 80 -35.14 11.08 16.88
N LEU A 81 -34.75 11.82 17.92
CA LEU A 81 -33.43 12.46 18.00
C LEU A 81 -32.33 11.49 18.45
N PHE A 82 -32.70 10.38 19.10
CA PHE A 82 -31.75 9.49 19.77
C PHE A 82 -31.54 8.19 18.98
N PRO A 83 -30.31 7.65 18.96
CA PRO A 83 -30.01 6.37 18.30
C PRO A 83 -30.80 5.18 18.88
N ASP A 84 -31.17 5.23 20.16
CA ASP A 84 -31.90 4.18 20.85
C ASP A 84 -33.43 4.26 20.68
N SER A 85 -33.93 5.24 19.91
CA SER A 85 -35.36 5.48 19.67
C SER A 85 -36.21 5.64 20.95
N LYS A 86 -35.64 6.18 22.03
CA LYS A 86 -36.35 6.43 23.29
C LYS A 86 -36.45 7.92 23.59
N ALA A 87 -37.65 8.39 23.95
CA ALA A 87 -37.85 9.78 24.37
C ALA A 87 -37.13 10.08 25.69
N ARG A 88 -36.87 11.36 25.97
CA ARG A 88 -36.25 11.82 27.22
C ARG A 88 -37.17 12.81 27.93
N TYR A 89 -37.30 12.63 29.24
CA TYR A 89 -38.04 13.52 30.13
C TYR A 89 -37.08 13.93 31.24
N ILE A 90 -36.76 15.22 31.30
CA ILE A 90 -35.79 15.79 32.23
C ILE A 90 -36.53 16.79 33.10
N THR A 91 -36.42 16.67 34.42
CA THR A 91 -36.97 17.62 35.38
C THR A 91 -35.86 18.02 36.33
N LYS A 92 -35.59 19.33 36.40
CA LYS A 92 -34.55 19.90 37.26
C LYS A 92 -35.13 21.10 38.01
N LYS A 93 -34.65 21.32 39.24
CA LYS A 93 -34.93 22.57 39.95
C LYS A 93 -34.07 23.68 39.36
N LEU A 94 -34.65 24.86 39.15
CA LEU A 94 -33.92 26.05 38.70
C LEU A 94 -32.75 26.39 39.62
N THR A 95 -32.90 26.20 40.94
CA THR A 95 -31.83 26.39 41.93
C THR A 95 -30.62 25.47 41.75
N ASN A 96 -30.78 24.35 41.05
CA ASN A 96 -29.71 23.38 40.82
C ASN A 96 -29.00 23.60 39.49
N LEU A 97 -29.48 24.54 38.68
CA LEU A 97 -28.87 24.94 37.43
C LEU A 97 -28.24 26.32 37.66
N ASN A 98 -27.04 26.55 37.16
CA ASN A 98 -26.45 27.89 37.14
C ASN A 98 -27.21 28.73 36.10
N THR A 99 -28.30 29.37 36.55
CA THR A 99 -29.21 30.13 35.69
C THR A 99 -29.22 31.60 36.06
N ILE A 100 -29.35 32.46 35.05
CA ILE A 100 -29.70 33.87 35.25
C ILE A 100 -30.99 34.18 34.49
N ILE A 101 -31.78 35.10 35.04
CA ILE A 101 -33.06 35.52 34.45
C ILE A 101 -32.96 37.01 34.15
N ILE A 102 -32.97 37.36 32.87
CA ILE A 102 -32.93 38.75 32.39
C ILE A 102 -34.13 38.93 31.47
N ASP A 103 -34.96 39.95 31.74
CA ASP A 103 -36.16 40.28 30.97
C ASP A 103 -37.11 39.09 30.74
N GLY A 104 -37.23 38.21 31.75
CA GLY A 104 -38.06 37.01 31.70
C GLY A 104 -37.54 35.88 30.79
N GLN A 105 -36.31 36.00 30.27
CA GLN A 105 -35.60 34.95 29.56
C GLN A 105 -34.62 34.24 30.50
N ILE A 106 -34.52 32.91 30.35
CA ILE A 106 -33.59 32.07 31.11
C ILE A 106 -32.32 31.90 30.30
N TYR A 107 -31.19 32.26 30.90
CA TYR A 107 -29.88 31.96 30.38
C TYR A 107 -29.19 30.93 31.27
N LEU A 108 -28.48 30.01 30.64
CA LEU A 108 -27.78 28.90 31.28
C LEU A 108 -26.30 28.96 30.94
N ASP A 109 -25.45 28.73 31.93
CA ASP A 109 -24.03 28.49 31.67
C ASP A 109 -23.81 27.11 30.99
N PRO A 110 -22.59 26.81 30.49
CA PRO A 110 -22.25 25.52 29.91
C PRO A 110 -22.63 24.30 30.77
N GLN A 111 -22.50 24.43 32.09
CA GLN A 111 -22.80 23.34 33.03
C GLN A 111 -24.32 23.14 33.16
N GLY A 112 -25.09 24.20 33.32
CA GLY A 112 -26.55 24.20 33.35
C GLY A 112 -27.15 23.66 32.06
N ILE A 113 -26.54 23.94 30.91
CA ILE A 113 -26.92 23.33 29.63
C ILE A 113 -26.65 21.81 29.67
N SER A 114 -25.49 21.37 30.13
CA SER A 114 -25.15 19.93 30.25
C SER A 114 -26.04 19.16 31.21
N GLU A 115 -26.60 19.84 32.22
CA GLU A 115 -27.52 19.25 33.18
C GLU A 115 -28.98 19.20 32.69
N LEU A 116 -29.37 20.14 31.83
CA LEU A 116 -30.73 20.22 31.28
C LEU A 116 -30.89 19.40 30.00
N LEU A 117 -29.86 19.32 29.16
CA LEU A 117 -29.87 18.63 27.86
C LEU A 117 -28.96 17.39 27.90
N PRO A 118 -29.32 16.27 27.23
CA PRO A 118 -28.45 15.10 27.09
C PRO A 118 -27.20 15.44 26.24
N ILE A 119 -26.12 15.81 26.91
CA ILE A 119 -24.89 16.29 26.28
C ILE A 119 -23.72 15.39 26.67
N LYS A 120 -22.97 14.97 25.65
CA LYS A 120 -21.75 14.18 25.80
C LYS A 120 -20.60 15.00 26.38
N ALA A 121 -20.46 16.22 25.88
CA ALA A 121 -19.39 17.13 26.26
C ALA A 121 -19.75 18.58 25.94
N VAL A 122 -19.33 19.50 26.81
CA VAL A 122 -19.29 20.94 26.54
C VAL A 122 -17.86 21.43 26.75
N GLN A 123 -17.32 22.16 25.78
CA GLN A 123 -15.95 22.66 25.81
C GLN A 123 -15.90 24.15 25.44
N TRP A 124 -15.46 24.98 26.38
CA TRP A 124 -15.09 26.36 26.10
C TRP A 124 -13.63 26.43 25.61
N ARG A 125 -13.41 27.07 24.46
CA ARG A 125 -12.09 27.28 23.86
C ARG A 125 -11.77 28.77 23.86
N ALA A 126 -11.22 29.25 24.97
CA ALA A 126 -10.98 30.68 25.18
C ALA A 126 -10.13 31.32 24.07
N LYS A 127 -9.09 30.63 23.56
CA LYS A 127 -8.20 31.15 22.50
C LYS A 127 -8.91 31.47 21.18
N SER A 128 -9.98 30.75 20.88
CA SER A 128 -10.76 30.94 19.64
C SER A 128 -12.15 31.48 19.92
N TYR A 129 -12.42 31.91 21.16
CA TYR A 129 -13.73 32.38 21.63
C TYR A 129 -14.89 31.46 21.19
N THR A 130 -14.66 30.14 21.28
CA THR A 130 -15.57 29.12 20.73
C THR A 130 -16.13 28.24 21.84
N LEU A 131 -17.46 28.16 21.90
CA LEU A 131 -18.15 27.15 22.71
C LEU A 131 -18.56 25.97 21.82
N VAL A 132 -18.12 24.77 22.18
CA VAL A 132 -18.45 23.53 21.48
C VAL A 132 -19.37 22.69 22.36
N ILE A 133 -20.59 22.43 21.89
CA ILE A 133 -21.59 21.58 22.53
C ILE A 133 -21.75 20.31 21.71
N SER A 134 -21.43 19.16 22.31
CA SER A 134 -21.54 17.84 21.68
C SER A 134 -22.72 17.07 22.27
N PRO A 135 -23.92 17.13 21.67
CA PRO A 135 -25.09 16.40 22.16
C PRO A 135 -24.91 14.88 22.05
N ASP A 136 -25.62 14.13 22.91
CA ASP A 136 -25.76 12.67 22.81
C ASP A 136 -26.86 12.24 21.81
N PHE A 137 -27.40 13.20 21.07
CA PHE A 137 -28.46 13.04 20.07
C PHE A 137 -28.07 13.76 18.78
N SER A 138 -28.74 13.42 17.67
CA SER A 138 -28.51 14.08 16.38
C SER A 138 -29.45 15.28 16.23
N LEU A 139 -28.93 16.40 15.73
CA LEU A 139 -29.73 17.58 15.41
C LEU A 139 -30.55 17.34 14.13
N PRO A 140 -31.69 18.02 13.94
CA PRO A 140 -32.43 17.97 12.67
C PRO A 140 -31.55 18.28 11.43
N LEU A 141 -30.61 19.22 11.56
CA LEU A 141 -29.64 19.55 10.51
C LEU A 141 -28.72 18.37 10.16
N ASP A 142 -28.30 17.57 11.16
CA ASP A 142 -27.43 16.40 10.92
C ASP A 142 -28.12 15.38 10.00
N TYR A 143 -29.42 15.16 10.19
CA TYR A 143 -30.22 14.27 9.34
C TYR A 143 -30.37 14.81 7.91
N ARG A 144 -30.60 16.13 7.76
CA ARG A 144 -30.75 16.77 6.44
C ARG A 144 -29.45 16.72 5.64
N ILE A 145 -28.31 17.05 6.27
CA ILE A 145 -26.98 16.95 5.64
C ILE A 145 -26.63 15.50 5.30
N ALA A 146 -26.92 14.54 6.19
CA ALA A 146 -26.68 13.13 5.90
C ALA A 146 -27.54 12.61 4.73
N ALA A 147 -28.80 13.02 4.63
CA ALA A 147 -29.66 12.69 3.50
C ALA A 147 -29.13 13.29 2.19
N GLN A 148 -28.70 14.54 2.22
CA GLN A 148 -28.17 15.23 1.04
C GLN A 148 -26.83 14.66 0.58
N ARG A 149 -25.91 14.36 1.51
CA ARG A 149 -24.64 13.70 1.18
C ARG A 149 -24.86 12.32 0.57
N ARG A 150 -25.81 11.54 1.08
CA ARG A 150 -26.20 10.25 0.46
C ARG A 150 -26.72 10.45 -0.96
N LYS A 151 -27.59 11.44 -1.18
CA LYS A 151 -28.12 11.77 -2.52
C LYS A 151 -26.98 12.16 -3.48
N ARG A 152 -26.08 13.05 -3.06
CA ARG A 152 -24.92 13.48 -3.83
C ARG A 152 -23.96 12.34 -4.12
N GLY A 153 -23.65 11.50 -3.14
CA GLY A 153 -22.80 10.32 -3.34
C GLY A 153 -23.37 9.37 -4.39
N ILE A 154 -24.69 9.20 -4.44
CA ILE A 154 -25.37 8.41 -5.48
C ILE A 154 -25.29 9.10 -6.86
N GLU A 155 -25.42 10.43 -6.92
CA GLU A 155 -25.28 11.21 -8.17
C GLU A 155 -23.83 11.24 -8.68
N GLU A 156 -22.85 11.39 -7.79
CA GLU A 156 -21.42 11.28 -8.06
C GLU A 156 -21.05 9.88 -8.54
N GLU A 157 -21.57 8.81 -7.92
CA GLU A 157 -21.37 7.42 -8.38
C GLU A 157 -21.96 7.20 -9.78
N LYS A 158 -23.16 7.73 -10.08
CA LYS A 158 -23.77 7.66 -11.41
C LYS A 158 -22.95 8.41 -12.48
N ASN A 159 -22.45 9.59 -12.14
CA ASN A 159 -21.64 10.40 -13.05
C ASN A 159 -20.22 9.82 -13.23
N SER A 160 -19.64 9.23 -12.18
CA SER A 160 -18.31 8.59 -12.20
C SER A 160 -18.33 7.25 -12.94
N GLN A 161 -19.39 6.46 -12.84
CA GLN A 161 -19.58 5.24 -13.63
C GLN A 161 -19.64 5.49 -15.14
N SER A 162 -19.89 6.73 -15.56
CA SER A 162 -19.87 7.14 -16.97
C SER A 162 -18.48 7.61 -17.44
N ALA A 163 -17.51 7.80 -16.52
CA ALA A 163 -16.23 8.46 -16.78
C ALA A 163 -14.99 7.70 -16.30
N THR A 164 -15.10 6.68 -15.45
CA THR A 164 -14.01 5.70 -15.30
C THR A 164 -14.07 4.74 -16.47
N PRO A 165 -13.05 4.69 -17.34
CA PRO A 165 -12.84 3.48 -18.12
C PRO A 165 -12.78 2.35 -17.10
N GLU A 166 -13.53 1.26 -17.34
CA GLU A 166 -13.19 -0.03 -16.75
C GLU A 166 -11.67 -0.14 -16.78
N LYS A 167 -11.03 -0.42 -15.63
CA LYS A 167 -9.57 -0.56 -15.56
C LYS A 167 -9.14 -1.43 -16.73
N ASP A 168 -8.66 -0.80 -17.80
CA ASP A 168 -8.21 -1.52 -18.97
C ASP A 168 -6.83 -2.04 -18.59
N PHE A 169 -6.81 -3.08 -17.75
CA PHE A 169 -5.61 -3.80 -17.34
C PHE A 169 -4.85 -4.32 -18.57
N PHE A 170 -5.51 -4.36 -19.72
CA PHE A 170 -4.93 -4.72 -21.00
C PHE A 170 -4.12 -3.58 -21.63
N MET A 171 -4.39 -2.31 -21.28
CA MET A 171 -3.90 -1.09 -21.94
C MET A 171 -3.96 -1.25 -23.46
N GLN A 172 -5.13 -1.65 -23.97
CA GLN A 172 -5.31 -2.18 -25.32
C GLN A 172 -4.92 -1.16 -26.39
N GLU A 173 -5.17 0.12 -26.12
CA GLU A 173 -4.82 1.26 -26.98
C GLU A 173 -3.30 1.54 -27.03
N ASP A 174 -2.57 1.21 -25.96
CA ASP A 174 -1.11 1.47 -25.87
C ASP A 174 -0.29 0.33 -26.52
N ARG A 175 -0.88 -0.87 -26.69
CA ARG A 175 -0.23 -2.06 -27.28
C ARG A 175 -0.12 -1.98 -28.80
N LYS A 176 1.06 -2.27 -29.33
CA LYS A 176 1.40 -2.18 -30.76
C LYS A 176 1.85 -3.51 -31.32
N LEU A 177 1.59 -3.70 -32.62
CA LEU A 177 2.09 -4.86 -33.35
C LEU A 177 3.63 -4.93 -33.32
N ILE A 178 4.31 -3.79 -33.49
CA ILE A 178 5.77 -3.68 -33.38
C ILE A 178 6.10 -2.33 -32.75
N ASP A 179 7.00 -2.35 -31.77
CA ASP A 179 7.66 -1.17 -31.20
C ASP A 179 9.17 -1.46 -31.09
N PHE A 180 10.03 -0.49 -31.42
CA PHE A 180 11.48 -0.67 -31.35
C PHE A 180 12.04 -0.69 -29.92
N GLY A 181 11.27 -0.23 -28.92
CA GLY A 181 11.60 -0.41 -27.50
C GLY A 181 13.00 0.08 -27.08
N MET A 182 13.64 -0.70 -26.20
CA MET A 182 14.87 -0.35 -25.49
C MET A 182 15.94 -1.44 -25.65
N LEU A 183 17.17 -1.02 -25.88
CA LEU A 183 18.34 -1.89 -25.98
C LEU A 183 19.30 -1.57 -24.85
N LYS A 184 19.54 -2.54 -23.98
CA LYS A 184 20.58 -2.51 -22.96
C LYS A 184 21.83 -3.23 -23.47
N LEU A 185 22.94 -2.50 -23.42
CA LEU A 185 24.26 -3.02 -23.73
C LEU A 185 25.07 -3.05 -22.45
N ARG A 186 25.71 -4.18 -22.15
CA ARG A 186 26.57 -4.33 -20.99
C ARG A 186 27.91 -4.96 -21.34
N TYR A 187 28.94 -4.42 -20.71
CA TYR A 187 30.30 -4.92 -20.77
C TYR A 187 30.88 -5.05 -19.38
N ASP A 188 31.25 -6.26 -18.97
CA ASP A 188 31.89 -6.53 -17.68
C ASP A 188 33.33 -7.01 -17.86
N ILE A 189 34.23 -6.54 -17.01
CA ILE A 189 35.59 -7.06 -16.89
C ILE A 189 35.70 -7.73 -15.53
N ASN A 190 35.90 -9.06 -15.52
CA ASN A 190 35.90 -9.87 -14.30
C ASN A 190 37.16 -9.69 -13.42
N ASP A 191 38.28 -9.33 -14.05
CA ASP A 191 39.50 -8.97 -13.33
C ASP A 191 40.40 -8.05 -14.19
N ILE A 192 40.39 -6.76 -13.88
CA ILE A 192 41.22 -5.74 -14.55
C ILE A 192 42.71 -6.03 -14.33
N SER A 193 43.08 -6.62 -13.18
CA SER A 193 44.48 -6.80 -12.79
C SER A 193 45.22 -7.84 -13.64
N SER A 194 44.50 -8.81 -14.19
CA SER A 194 45.02 -9.81 -15.14
C SER A 194 44.80 -9.42 -16.61
N TYR A 195 43.84 -8.54 -16.90
CA TYR A 195 43.54 -8.05 -18.26
C TYR A 195 44.75 -7.42 -18.96
N PHE A 196 45.54 -6.62 -18.24
CA PHE A 196 46.72 -5.94 -18.81
C PHE A 196 48.01 -6.76 -18.76
N LYS A 197 48.02 -7.93 -18.09
CA LYS A 197 49.23 -8.76 -17.90
C LYS A 197 49.38 -9.86 -18.93
N ASN A 198 48.28 -10.48 -19.36
CA ASN A 198 48.30 -11.58 -20.30
C ASN A 198 47.50 -11.20 -21.55
N GLY A 199 48.18 -10.75 -22.60
CA GLY A 199 47.59 -10.40 -23.90
C GLY A 199 47.00 -11.58 -24.70
N ALA A 200 46.51 -12.63 -24.03
CA ALA A 200 45.98 -13.84 -24.65
C ALA A 200 44.49 -14.01 -24.33
N GLU A 201 43.74 -14.35 -25.39
CA GLU A 201 42.31 -14.55 -25.64
C GLU A 201 41.31 -14.93 -24.52
N GLN A 202 41.72 -15.21 -23.28
CA GLN A 202 40.85 -15.77 -22.24
C GLN A 202 40.18 -14.75 -21.30
N ASN A 203 40.50 -13.44 -21.40
CA ASN A 203 40.02 -12.41 -20.47
C ASN A 203 39.42 -11.16 -21.14
N LYS A 204 38.79 -11.26 -22.33
CA LYS A 204 38.27 -10.06 -23.05
C LYS A 204 37.01 -9.41 -22.42
N GLY A 205 36.60 -9.82 -21.22
CA GLY A 205 35.37 -9.37 -20.55
C GLY A 205 34.13 -10.12 -21.04
N ASN A 206 32.95 -9.82 -20.49
CA ASN A 206 31.68 -10.38 -20.92
C ASN A 206 30.88 -9.27 -21.63
N VAL A 207 30.29 -9.57 -22.78
CA VAL A 207 29.41 -8.65 -23.50
C VAL A 207 28.01 -9.25 -23.51
N ASP A 208 27.07 -8.56 -22.88
CA ASP A 208 25.67 -8.96 -22.82
C ASP A 208 24.77 -7.91 -23.49
N LEU A 209 23.81 -8.42 -24.24
CA LEU A 209 22.76 -7.64 -24.88
C LEU A 209 21.42 -8.06 -24.27
N GLU A 210 20.63 -7.07 -23.88
CA GLU A 210 19.26 -7.27 -23.42
C GLU A 210 18.37 -6.30 -24.16
N TYR A 211 17.34 -6.79 -24.82
CA TYR A 211 16.45 -5.99 -25.64
C TYR A 211 15.01 -6.27 -25.24
N SER A 212 14.29 -5.19 -24.98
CA SER A 212 12.87 -5.24 -24.62
C SER A 212 12.07 -4.36 -25.55
N ALA A 213 10.93 -4.84 -26.00
CA ALA A 213 10.11 -4.19 -27.01
C ALA A 213 8.66 -4.67 -26.94
N GLN A 214 7.81 -4.06 -27.75
CA GLN A 214 6.50 -4.65 -28.04
C GLN A 214 6.58 -5.41 -29.35
N LEU A 215 6.08 -6.64 -29.34
CA LEU A 215 6.00 -7.49 -30.52
C LEU A 215 4.69 -8.25 -30.49
N LEU A 216 3.93 -8.23 -31.58
CA LEU A 216 2.63 -8.89 -31.69
C LEU A 216 1.69 -8.56 -30.52
N TYR A 217 1.67 -7.29 -30.07
CA TYR A 217 0.91 -6.80 -28.91
C TYR A 217 1.36 -7.35 -27.54
N GLY A 218 2.39 -8.21 -27.50
CA GLY A 218 2.98 -8.72 -26.26
C GLY A 218 4.28 -8.01 -25.89
N ASP A 219 4.72 -8.23 -24.67
CA ASP A 219 5.98 -7.73 -24.14
C ASP A 219 7.09 -8.70 -24.53
N PHE A 220 7.92 -8.29 -25.47
CA PHE A 220 9.03 -9.07 -25.94
C PHE A 220 10.28 -8.73 -25.14
N ASN A 221 10.96 -9.75 -24.62
CA ASN A 221 12.26 -9.64 -23.98
C ASN A 221 13.19 -10.69 -24.58
N ILE A 222 14.41 -10.28 -24.89
CA ILE A 222 15.48 -11.18 -25.29
C ILE A 222 16.78 -10.77 -24.61
N ARG A 223 17.48 -11.74 -24.04
CA ARG A 223 18.80 -11.57 -23.45
C ARG A 223 19.79 -12.55 -24.07
N HIS A 224 20.87 -12.03 -24.60
CA HIS A 224 21.90 -12.80 -25.30
C HIS A 224 23.29 -12.42 -24.81
N SER A 225 24.08 -13.42 -24.42
CA SER A 225 25.49 -13.22 -24.11
C SER A 225 26.31 -13.37 -25.39
N LEU A 226 26.84 -12.27 -25.90
CA LEU A 226 27.57 -12.23 -27.18
C LEU A 226 28.99 -12.79 -27.05
N TYR A 227 29.62 -12.61 -25.90
CA TYR A 227 30.95 -13.13 -25.60
C TYR A 227 31.09 -13.35 -24.09
N PRO A 228 31.75 -14.44 -23.64
CA PRO A 228 32.44 -15.46 -24.44
C PRO A 228 31.55 -16.56 -25.04
N ASN A 229 30.41 -16.83 -24.41
CA ASN A 229 29.69 -18.10 -24.61
C ASN A 229 28.68 -18.12 -25.77
N LYS A 230 28.47 -17.00 -26.47
CA LYS A 230 27.53 -16.85 -27.61
C LYS A 230 26.19 -17.59 -27.39
N ASN A 231 25.60 -17.41 -26.21
CA ASN A 231 24.44 -18.17 -25.77
C ASN A 231 23.22 -17.27 -25.57
N LEU A 232 22.06 -17.75 -26.01
CA LEU A 232 20.76 -17.15 -25.73
C LEU A 232 20.38 -17.48 -24.28
N ALA A 233 20.47 -16.48 -23.41
CA ALA A 233 20.15 -16.62 -22.00
C ALA A 233 18.64 -16.64 -21.75
N ASN A 234 17.90 -15.79 -22.46
CA ASN A 234 16.45 -15.70 -22.34
C ASN A 234 15.81 -15.21 -23.64
N ILE A 235 14.65 -15.75 -23.99
CA ILE A 235 13.70 -15.15 -24.92
C ILE A 235 12.29 -15.36 -24.39
N SER A 236 11.49 -14.30 -24.30
CA SER A 236 10.10 -14.42 -23.89
C SER A 236 9.23 -13.37 -24.57
N LEU A 237 7.98 -13.76 -24.82
CA LEU A 237 6.90 -12.90 -25.27
C LEU A 237 5.75 -13.08 -24.29
N LYS A 238 5.53 -12.07 -23.44
CA LYS A 238 4.54 -12.09 -22.38
C LYS A 238 3.29 -11.35 -22.82
N TYR A 239 2.15 -11.90 -22.48
CA TYR A 239 0.84 -11.28 -22.64
C TYR A 239 0.12 -11.26 -21.30
N PRO A 240 0.37 -10.23 -20.49
CA PRO A 240 -0.29 -10.07 -19.19
C PRO A 240 -1.79 -9.85 -19.39
N TYR A 241 -2.59 -10.40 -18.46
CA TYR A 241 -4.02 -10.15 -18.35
C TYR A 241 -4.86 -10.55 -19.59
N ILE A 242 -4.38 -11.46 -20.46
CA ILE A 242 -5.19 -11.97 -21.59
C ILE A 242 -6.37 -12.82 -21.09
N LEU A 243 -6.18 -13.58 -20.01
CA LEU A 243 -7.19 -14.50 -19.48
C LEU A 243 -7.52 -14.15 -18.02
N GLN A 244 -8.20 -13.02 -17.81
CA GLN A 244 -8.48 -12.43 -16.49
C GLN A 244 -7.20 -11.92 -15.81
N ASP A 245 -6.70 -12.59 -14.78
CA ASP A 245 -5.51 -12.27 -14.00
C ASP A 245 -4.26 -13.06 -14.45
N LYS A 246 -4.39 -13.95 -15.44
CA LYS A 246 -3.30 -14.79 -15.94
C LYS A 246 -2.44 -14.12 -17.01
N THR A 247 -1.16 -14.49 -17.01
CA THR A 247 -0.21 -14.13 -18.06
C THR A 247 0.02 -15.32 -18.98
N LEU A 248 -0.18 -15.13 -20.28
CA LEU A 248 0.29 -16.06 -21.30
C LEU A 248 1.74 -15.72 -21.65
N ILE A 249 2.66 -16.68 -21.52
CA ILE A 249 4.07 -16.50 -21.87
C ILE A 249 4.43 -17.50 -22.96
N ILE A 250 5.07 -17.00 -24.02
CA ILE A 250 5.67 -17.79 -25.10
C ILE A 250 7.18 -17.60 -25.02
N GLY A 251 7.95 -18.68 -24.87
CA GLY A 251 9.40 -18.65 -24.67
C GLY A 251 9.80 -19.19 -23.30
N ASP A 252 10.88 -18.65 -22.74
CA ASP A 252 11.47 -19.08 -21.49
C ASP A 252 10.65 -18.64 -20.28
N ASN A 253 10.15 -19.59 -19.49
CA ASN A 253 9.45 -19.36 -18.23
C ASN A 253 9.88 -20.39 -17.16
N TYR A 254 9.42 -20.21 -15.92
CA TYR A 254 9.50 -21.23 -14.88
C TYR A 254 8.15 -21.88 -14.60
N ILE A 255 8.14 -23.20 -14.44
CA ILE A 255 6.98 -23.95 -13.96
C ILE A 255 6.74 -23.61 -12.49
N ARG A 256 5.58 -23.05 -12.19
CA ARG A 256 5.14 -22.72 -10.83
C ARG A 256 4.61 -23.98 -10.15
N GLY A 257 5.27 -24.46 -9.09
CA GLY A 257 4.83 -25.66 -8.37
C GLY A 257 5.67 -26.02 -7.13
N ASN A 258 5.04 -26.76 -6.22
CA ASN A 258 5.67 -27.30 -5.01
C ASN A 258 6.48 -28.54 -5.42
N ASN A 259 7.79 -28.40 -5.55
CA ASN A 259 8.65 -29.34 -6.28
C ASN A 259 9.02 -30.63 -5.51
N LEU A 260 8.04 -31.24 -4.84
CA LEU A 260 8.16 -32.61 -4.29
C LEU A 260 8.51 -33.66 -5.37
N LEU A 261 8.39 -33.29 -6.64
CA LEU A 261 8.54 -34.13 -7.82
C LEU A 261 9.89 -33.94 -8.53
N GLY A 262 10.81 -33.15 -7.95
CA GLY A 262 12.21 -33.06 -8.42
C GLY A 262 12.42 -32.58 -9.86
N TYR A 263 11.42 -32.06 -10.58
CA TYR A 263 11.56 -31.71 -11.99
C TYR A 263 12.28 -30.38 -12.21
N ASN A 264 12.89 -30.24 -13.39
CA ASN A 264 13.52 -28.99 -13.82
C ASN A 264 12.46 -27.89 -14.01
N SER A 265 12.56 -26.82 -13.23
CA SER A 265 11.56 -25.74 -13.25
C SER A 265 11.70 -24.81 -14.45
N ASN A 266 12.79 -24.87 -15.22
CA ASN A 266 12.97 -24.07 -16.44
C ASN A 266 12.33 -24.72 -17.66
N ILE A 267 11.44 -24.00 -18.34
CA ILE A 267 10.90 -24.43 -19.64
C ILE A 267 11.00 -23.34 -20.68
N ARG A 268 11.20 -23.73 -21.94
CA ARG A 268 10.99 -22.90 -23.12
C ARG A 268 9.80 -23.46 -23.88
N GLY A 269 8.71 -22.71 -23.94
CA GLY A 269 7.48 -23.16 -24.58
C GLY A 269 6.32 -22.21 -24.35
N LEU A 270 5.16 -22.75 -24.02
CA LEU A 270 3.95 -22.00 -23.71
C LEU A 270 3.55 -22.20 -22.25
N SER A 271 3.15 -21.13 -21.59
CA SER A 271 2.64 -21.21 -20.22
C SER A 271 1.56 -20.18 -19.93
N ILE A 272 0.62 -20.54 -19.09
CA ILE A 272 -0.43 -19.67 -18.54
C ILE A 272 -0.36 -19.81 -17.02
N SER A 273 0.03 -18.73 -16.33
CA SER A 273 0.19 -18.74 -14.87
C SER A 273 0.22 -17.31 -14.28
N ASP A 274 0.20 -17.22 -12.94
CA ASP A 274 0.61 -15.99 -12.22
C ASP A 274 2.15 -15.94 -12.01
N ASN A 275 2.65 -14.81 -11.52
CA ASN A 275 4.02 -14.26 -11.61
C ASN A 275 5.26 -15.12 -11.19
N ASP A 276 6.43 -14.55 -11.54
CA ASP A 276 7.75 -15.03 -12.00
C ASP A 276 8.71 -15.81 -11.04
N TYR A 277 8.26 -16.40 -9.93
CA TYR A 277 9.14 -17.20 -9.06
C TYR A 277 8.55 -18.56 -8.65
N THR A 278 9.45 -19.49 -8.31
CA THR A 278 9.10 -20.83 -7.85
C THR A 278 9.58 -21.04 -6.42
N VAL A 279 8.76 -21.71 -5.62
CA VAL A 279 9.09 -22.07 -4.24
C VAL A 279 9.00 -23.58 -4.10
N THR A 280 10.11 -24.18 -3.73
CA THR A 280 10.21 -25.60 -3.37
C THR A 280 10.36 -25.70 -1.86
N ARG A 281 9.65 -26.64 -1.23
CA ARG A 281 9.77 -26.88 0.21
C ARG A 281 10.02 -28.36 0.47
N SER A 282 11.17 -28.68 1.05
CA SER A 282 11.49 -30.02 1.56
C SER A 282 11.71 -29.95 3.08
N GLY A 283 10.67 -30.31 3.84
CA GLY A 283 10.65 -30.17 5.30
C GLY A 283 10.73 -28.71 5.77
N GLN A 284 11.92 -28.29 6.22
CA GLN A 284 12.24 -26.92 6.68
C GLN A 284 13.06 -26.13 5.67
N ASN A 285 13.65 -26.80 4.68
CA ASN A 285 14.40 -26.14 3.64
C ASN A 285 13.42 -25.60 2.61
N VAL A 286 13.51 -24.30 2.36
CA VAL A 286 12.76 -23.60 1.34
C VAL A 286 13.76 -23.18 0.28
N THR A 287 13.61 -23.72 -0.92
CA THR A 287 14.41 -23.35 -2.08
C THR A 287 13.59 -22.44 -2.97
N ILE A 288 14.01 -21.19 -3.11
CA ILE A 288 13.30 -20.16 -3.86
C ILE A 288 14.14 -19.84 -5.09
N ARG A 289 13.57 -20.10 -6.27
CA ARG A 289 14.24 -19.86 -7.55
C ARG A 289 13.47 -18.84 -8.37
N GLY A 290 14.20 -17.96 -9.03
CA GLY A 290 13.64 -17.01 -9.98
C GLY A 290 14.73 -16.41 -10.86
N ARG A 291 14.34 -15.43 -11.69
CA ARG A 291 15.27 -14.72 -12.59
C ARG A 291 15.59 -13.32 -12.09
N ALA A 292 16.84 -12.93 -12.30
CA ALA A 292 17.27 -11.55 -12.13
C ALA A 292 18.34 -11.20 -13.18
N ALA A 293 18.58 -9.91 -13.39
CA ALA A 293 19.64 -9.46 -14.28
C ALA A 293 21.00 -9.98 -13.79
N THR A 294 21.93 -10.31 -14.70
CA THR A 294 23.32 -10.62 -14.34
C THR A 294 23.88 -9.45 -13.50
N ASN A 295 24.82 -9.68 -12.60
CA ASN A 295 25.34 -8.73 -11.60
C ASN A 295 24.28 -8.00 -10.72
N ALA A 296 22.99 -8.33 -10.82
CA ALA A 296 22.00 -7.91 -9.84
C ALA A 296 22.35 -8.54 -8.49
N MET A 297 21.93 -7.89 -7.42
CA MET A 297 22.00 -8.42 -6.08
C MET A 297 20.59 -8.77 -5.64
N VAL A 298 20.29 -10.06 -5.55
CA VAL A 298 19.03 -10.51 -4.97
C VAL A 298 19.26 -10.73 -3.49
N GLU A 299 18.44 -10.10 -2.66
CA GLU A 299 18.39 -10.36 -1.22
C GLU A 299 17.10 -11.08 -0.92
N ILE A 300 17.17 -12.09 -0.06
CA ILE A 300 15.99 -12.70 0.51
C ILE A 300 15.91 -12.33 1.98
N TYR A 301 14.76 -11.81 2.38
CA TYR A 301 14.45 -11.44 3.74
C TYR A 301 13.62 -12.55 4.36
N GLN A 302 13.86 -12.87 5.63
CA GLN A 302 13.05 -13.75 6.47
C GLN A 302 12.61 -12.94 7.68
N ASN A 303 11.30 -12.78 7.87
CA ASN A 303 10.70 -11.97 8.93
C ASN A 303 11.26 -10.54 8.98
N GLY A 304 11.34 -9.89 7.81
CA GLY A 304 11.79 -8.49 7.68
C GLY A 304 13.30 -8.26 7.79
N LYS A 305 14.13 -9.32 7.82
CA LYS A 305 15.59 -9.22 7.88
C LYS A 305 16.25 -9.98 6.76
N VAL A 306 17.34 -9.46 6.20
CA VAL A 306 18.14 -10.15 5.18
C VAL A 306 18.61 -11.49 5.74
N ALA A 307 18.09 -12.59 5.19
CA ALA A 307 18.43 -13.96 5.55
C ALA A 307 19.59 -14.47 4.69
N ASP A 308 19.56 -14.17 3.39
CA ASP A 308 20.64 -14.49 2.47
C ASP A 308 20.64 -13.50 1.29
N TYR A 309 21.69 -13.52 0.49
CA TYR A 309 21.78 -12.74 -0.73
C TYR A 309 22.68 -13.42 -1.77
N GLN A 310 22.37 -13.19 -3.04
CA GLN A 310 23.12 -13.72 -4.16
C GLN A 310 23.39 -12.61 -5.15
N ARG A 311 24.66 -12.43 -5.53
CA ARG A 311 25.01 -11.65 -6.72
C ARG A 311 24.91 -12.58 -7.93
N ILE A 312 24.15 -12.18 -8.93
CA ILE A 312 23.76 -13.05 -10.04
C ILE A 312 24.91 -13.14 -11.04
N GLU A 313 25.58 -14.28 -11.13
CA GLU A 313 26.63 -14.48 -12.13
C GLU A 313 26.06 -14.89 -13.51
N GLY A 314 24.81 -15.40 -13.55
CA GLY A 314 24.06 -15.76 -14.76
C GLY A 314 22.75 -14.98 -14.89
N VAL A 315 21.60 -15.67 -14.96
CA VAL A 315 20.26 -15.05 -14.97
C VAL A 315 19.34 -15.56 -13.87
N GLU A 316 19.81 -16.52 -13.08
CA GLU A 316 19.00 -17.23 -12.09
C GLU A 316 19.55 -16.95 -10.70
N TYR A 317 18.63 -16.83 -9.74
CA TYR A 317 18.95 -16.91 -8.33
C TYR A 317 18.32 -18.16 -7.73
N GLU A 318 19.00 -18.71 -6.74
CA GLU A 318 18.50 -19.79 -5.92
C GLU A 318 18.89 -19.51 -4.47
N PHE A 319 17.88 -19.36 -3.61
CA PHE A 319 18.08 -19.31 -2.17
C PHE A 319 17.61 -20.59 -1.54
N THR A 320 18.50 -21.30 -0.86
CA THR A 320 18.11 -22.41 0.01
C THR A 320 18.18 -21.93 1.46
N LEU A 321 17.01 -21.67 2.03
CA LEU A 321 16.86 -21.15 3.39
C LEU A 321 16.26 -22.21 4.31
N GLU A 322 16.70 -22.20 5.58
CA GLU A 322 16.07 -23.00 6.62
C GLU A 322 15.01 -22.14 7.34
N MET A 323 13.75 -22.57 7.31
CA MET A 323 12.68 -21.94 8.09
C MET A 323 12.92 -22.16 9.59
N ARG A 324 13.04 -21.06 10.31
CA ARG A 324 13.04 -21.04 11.77
C ARG A 324 11.64 -21.35 12.32
N SER A 325 10.59 -20.85 11.69
CA SER A 325 9.18 -21.18 11.96
C SER A 325 8.38 -21.38 10.67
N LYS A 326 7.29 -22.15 10.71
CA LYS A 326 6.31 -22.23 9.60
C LYS A 326 5.55 -20.92 9.37
N ASN A 327 5.69 -19.96 10.27
CA ASN A 327 5.19 -18.59 10.13
C ASN A 327 6.20 -17.61 9.58
N ASP A 328 7.40 -18.07 9.23
CA ASP A 328 8.36 -17.20 8.62
C ASP A 328 7.76 -16.61 7.35
N ALA A 329 7.82 -15.29 7.21
CA ALA A 329 7.48 -14.61 5.98
C ALA A 329 8.78 -14.35 5.22
N PHE A 330 8.87 -14.76 3.95
CA PHE A 330 9.99 -14.33 3.12
C PHE A 330 9.61 -13.19 2.19
N THR A 331 10.58 -12.36 1.89
CA THR A 331 10.44 -11.26 0.93
C THR A 331 11.69 -11.23 0.07
N ILE A 332 11.55 -11.33 -1.24
CA ILE A 332 12.66 -11.14 -2.17
C ILE A 332 12.76 -9.67 -2.47
N LYS A 333 13.97 -9.13 -2.42
CA LYS A 333 14.31 -7.81 -2.94
C LYS A 333 15.38 -7.97 -4.00
N ILE A 334 15.04 -7.70 -5.24
CA ILE A 334 16.01 -7.69 -6.35
C ILE A 334 16.54 -6.28 -6.45
N PHE A 335 17.83 -6.10 -6.19
CA PHE A 335 18.57 -4.87 -6.40
C PHE A 335 19.37 -4.99 -7.69
N ASP A 336 19.48 -3.90 -8.42
CA ASP A 336 20.37 -3.86 -9.56
C ASP A 336 21.83 -3.88 -9.15
N ARG A 337 22.71 -3.93 -10.16
CA ARG A 337 24.15 -3.81 -9.97
C ARG A 337 24.59 -2.50 -9.29
N ASN A 338 23.71 -1.51 -9.17
CA ASN A 338 23.93 -0.20 -8.55
C ASN A 338 23.22 -0.08 -7.19
N GLY A 339 22.75 -1.19 -6.59
CA GLY A 339 22.07 -1.20 -5.30
C GLY A 339 20.67 -0.56 -5.29
N VAL A 340 20.07 -0.29 -6.44
CA VAL A 340 18.70 0.23 -6.56
C VAL A 340 17.70 -0.92 -6.54
N LEU A 341 16.72 -0.83 -5.65
CA LEU A 341 15.63 -1.81 -5.54
C LEU A 341 14.77 -1.79 -6.81
N LEU A 342 14.61 -2.95 -7.44
CA LEU A 342 13.85 -3.16 -8.68
C LEU A 342 12.50 -3.75 -8.39
N THR A 343 12.52 -4.78 -7.57
CA THR A 343 11.37 -5.62 -7.26
C THR A 343 11.42 -5.95 -5.79
N GLU A 344 10.29 -5.84 -5.11
CA GLU A 344 10.06 -6.34 -3.77
C GLU A 344 8.83 -7.25 -3.81
N GLU A 345 9.03 -8.53 -3.53
CA GLU A 345 8.00 -9.55 -3.64
C GLU A 345 7.88 -10.32 -2.34
N ILE A 346 6.67 -10.39 -1.80
CA ILE A 346 6.38 -11.28 -0.69
C ILE A 346 6.33 -12.71 -1.24
N VAL A 347 7.19 -13.56 -0.70
CA VAL A 347 7.27 -14.96 -1.08
C VAL A 347 6.26 -15.75 -0.27
N ASN A 348 5.29 -16.34 -0.95
CA ASN A 348 4.36 -17.24 -0.30
C ASN A 348 4.93 -18.66 -0.25
N ILE A 349 5.42 -19.07 0.91
CA ILE A 349 6.04 -20.40 1.14
C ILE A 349 5.01 -21.52 1.18
N MET A 350 3.74 -21.16 1.31
CA MET A 350 2.62 -22.09 1.43
C MET A 350 1.89 -22.31 0.10
N GLN A 351 2.40 -21.79 -1.03
CA GLN A 351 1.64 -21.81 -2.28
C GLN A 351 1.56 -23.20 -2.94
N GLY A 352 0.36 -23.75 -2.86
CA GLY A 352 -0.48 -23.85 -4.06
C GLY A 352 -1.84 -23.28 -3.69
N ASN A 353 -2.12 -22.07 -4.20
CA ASN A 353 -3.35 -21.28 -4.15
C ASN A 353 -4.08 -21.22 -2.79
N ASP A 354 -4.30 -20.01 -2.30
CA ASP A 354 -5.13 -19.78 -1.11
C ASP A 354 -6.54 -20.36 -1.31
N PHE A 355 -7.31 -20.47 -0.22
CA PHE A 355 -8.71 -20.90 -0.29
C PHE A 355 -9.48 -20.08 -1.34
N LEU A 356 -10.00 -20.77 -2.35
CA LEU A 356 -10.91 -20.20 -3.33
C LEU A 356 -12.31 -20.05 -2.72
N SER A 357 -12.97 -18.93 -3.01
CA SER A 357 -14.35 -18.68 -2.61
C SER A 357 -15.30 -19.61 -3.37
N ALA A 358 -16.53 -19.77 -2.86
CA ALA A 358 -17.52 -20.63 -3.49
C ALA A 358 -17.78 -20.23 -4.96
N GLY A 359 -17.54 -21.16 -5.88
CA GLY A 359 -17.72 -20.94 -7.32
C GLY A 359 -16.52 -20.32 -8.04
N GLU A 360 -15.47 -19.90 -7.32
CA GLU A 360 -14.21 -19.46 -7.92
C GLU A 360 -13.42 -20.68 -8.41
N TRP A 361 -12.76 -20.54 -9.56
CA TRP A 361 -11.87 -21.55 -10.11
C TRP A 361 -10.57 -20.90 -10.53
N ASP A 362 -9.49 -21.66 -10.47
CA ASP A 362 -8.16 -21.22 -10.90
C ASP A 362 -7.47 -22.32 -11.70
N TYR A 363 -6.53 -21.95 -12.56
CA TYR A 363 -5.85 -22.87 -13.45
C TYR A 363 -4.44 -22.40 -13.80
N ASN A 364 -3.59 -23.38 -14.09
CA ASN A 364 -2.28 -23.15 -14.68
C ASN A 364 -2.00 -24.20 -15.76
N PHE A 365 -1.23 -23.79 -16.76
CA PHE A 365 -0.85 -24.67 -17.86
C PHE A 365 0.60 -24.39 -18.25
N PHE A 366 1.38 -25.45 -18.44
CA PHE A 366 2.76 -25.39 -18.88
C PHE A 366 3.01 -26.48 -19.91
N TYR A 367 3.67 -26.12 -21.01
CA TYR A 367 4.11 -27.04 -22.04
C TYR A 367 5.38 -26.51 -22.69
N GLY A 368 6.46 -27.28 -22.70
CA GLY A 368 7.71 -26.83 -23.31
C GLY A 368 8.86 -27.79 -23.07
N GLN A 369 10.06 -27.37 -23.45
CA GLN A 369 11.28 -28.17 -23.29
C GLN A 369 12.21 -27.50 -22.30
N ASN A 370 12.97 -28.27 -21.52
CA ASN A 370 14.02 -27.70 -20.70
C ASN A 370 15.18 -27.21 -21.59
N PRO A 371 15.47 -25.90 -21.67
CA PRO A 371 16.52 -25.37 -22.53
C PRO A 371 17.94 -25.77 -22.08
N GLN A 372 18.10 -26.20 -20.82
CA GLN A 372 19.38 -26.57 -20.22
C GLN A 372 19.62 -28.09 -20.12
N ALA A 373 18.67 -28.94 -20.49
CA ALA A 373 18.87 -30.38 -20.49
C ALA A 373 19.85 -30.81 -21.59
N GLU A 374 20.72 -31.79 -21.29
CA GLU A 374 21.64 -32.37 -22.29
C GLU A 374 20.88 -33.01 -23.46
N ASN A 375 19.66 -33.50 -23.22
CA ASN A 375 18.81 -34.10 -24.23
C ASN A 375 17.55 -33.26 -24.48
N LYS A 376 17.59 -32.46 -25.56
CA LYS A 376 16.53 -31.51 -25.96
C LYS A 376 15.36 -32.16 -26.73
N ALA A 377 15.21 -33.48 -26.69
CA ALA A 377 14.31 -34.22 -27.58
C ALA A 377 12.87 -34.38 -27.05
N TRP A 378 12.54 -33.88 -25.86
CA TRP A 378 11.28 -34.20 -25.17
C TRP A 378 10.59 -32.99 -24.56
N ASP A 379 9.26 -33.03 -24.57
CA ASP A 379 8.40 -31.97 -24.03
C ASP A 379 7.89 -32.32 -22.62
N ASP A 380 8.06 -31.40 -21.68
CA ASP A 380 7.48 -31.38 -20.34
C ASP A 380 6.12 -30.70 -20.36
N ARG A 381 5.18 -31.20 -19.55
CA ARG A 381 3.86 -30.59 -19.41
C ARG A 381 3.32 -30.67 -17.98
N THR A 382 2.62 -29.62 -17.58
CA THR A 382 1.96 -29.52 -16.28
C THR A 382 0.60 -28.84 -16.43
N TYR A 383 -0.41 -29.35 -15.74
CA TYR A 383 -1.76 -28.81 -15.73
C TYR A 383 -2.25 -28.74 -14.30
N GLY A 384 -2.75 -27.60 -13.87
CA GLY A 384 -3.35 -27.42 -12.57
C GLY A 384 -4.73 -26.83 -12.72
N ILE A 385 -5.71 -27.37 -11.99
CA ILE A 385 -7.07 -26.83 -11.88
C ILE A 385 -7.45 -26.84 -10.41
N ALA A 386 -8.01 -25.72 -9.95
CA ALA A 386 -8.49 -25.53 -8.59
C ALA A 386 -9.94 -25.03 -8.62
N TYR A 387 -10.72 -25.43 -7.63
CA TYR A 387 -12.12 -25.04 -7.51
C TYR A 387 -12.53 -24.83 -6.06
N GLY A 388 -13.16 -23.69 -5.77
CA GLY A 388 -13.80 -23.39 -4.49
C GLY A 388 -15.17 -24.04 -4.40
N VAL A 389 -15.24 -25.21 -3.78
CA VAL A 389 -16.50 -25.94 -3.54
C VAL A 389 -17.40 -25.16 -2.59
N SER A 390 -16.81 -24.51 -1.59
CA SER A 390 -17.46 -23.55 -0.69
C SER A 390 -16.43 -22.54 -0.17
N ASN A 391 -16.87 -21.49 0.54
CA ASN A 391 -15.95 -20.53 1.17
C ASN A 391 -14.99 -21.14 2.21
N ASN A 392 -15.19 -22.41 2.57
CA ASN A 392 -14.41 -23.16 3.55
C ASN A 392 -13.76 -24.42 2.95
N LEU A 393 -14.02 -24.76 1.69
CA LEU A 393 -13.55 -26.00 1.06
C LEU A 393 -13.08 -25.70 -0.37
N SER A 394 -11.82 -25.98 -0.65
CA SER A 394 -11.27 -25.90 -2.00
C SER A 394 -10.64 -27.23 -2.39
N TYR A 395 -10.80 -27.60 -3.65
CA TYR A 395 -10.22 -28.80 -4.24
C TYR A 395 -9.24 -28.40 -5.34
N TYR A 396 -8.14 -29.12 -5.44
CA TYR A 396 -7.09 -28.90 -6.41
C TYR A 396 -6.72 -30.22 -7.07
N PHE A 397 -6.51 -30.15 -8.38
CA PHE A 397 -6.04 -31.24 -9.20
C PHE A 397 -4.84 -30.75 -10.01
N ASP A 398 -3.69 -31.39 -9.82
CA ASP A 398 -2.49 -31.10 -10.61
C ASP A 398 -2.04 -32.38 -11.33
N TYR A 399 -1.75 -32.29 -12.62
CA TYR A 399 -1.15 -33.36 -13.42
C TYR A 399 0.24 -32.95 -13.88
N TYR A 400 1.21 -33.81 -13.64
CA TYR A 400 2.61 -33.63 -13.99
C TYR A 400 3.03 -34.74 -14.94
N ASN A 401 3.64 -34.36 -16.05
CA ASN A 401 4.34 -35.26 -16.96
C ASN A 401 5.63 -34.53 -17.38
N THR A 402 6.63 -34.67 -16.53
CA THR A 402 7.85 -33.87 -16.52
C THR A 402 9.07 -34.75 -16.30
N ARG A 403 10.25 -34.34 -16.74
CA ARG A 403 11.49 -35.10 -16.52
C ARG A 403 12.48 -34.36 -15.61
N ASN A 404 13.22 -35.15 -14.84
CA ASN A 404 14.47 -34.70 -14.23
C ASN A 404 15.59 -35.60 -14.75
N GLU A 405 16.57 -35.02 -15.43
CA GLU A 405 17.60 -35.78 -16.17
C GLU A 405 16.94 -36.86 -17.06
N ASP A 406 17.19 -38.14 -16.81
CA ASP A 406 16.60 -39.27 -17.55
C ASP A 406 15.33 -39.86 -16.89
N THR A 407 14.93 -39.40 -15.70
CA THR A 407 13.79 -39.93 -14.96
C THR A 407 12.49 -39.21 -15.33
N LEU A 408 11.46 -39.98 -15.66
CA LEU A 408 10.13 -39.47 -16.03
C LEU A 408 9.16 -39.51 -14.84
N TYR A 409 8.58 -38.34 -14.52
CA TYR A 409 7.59 -38.17 -13.46
C TYR A 409 6.21 -38.01 -14.07
N GLN A 410 5.35 -39.01 -13.86
CA GLN A 410 3.95 -38.98 -14.27
C GLN A 410 3.05 -39.10 -13.05
N TYR A 411 2.51 -37.98 -12.58
CA TYR A 411 1.75 -37.92 -11.34
C TYR A 411 0.45 -37.15 -11.50
N ALA A 412 -0.61 -37.66 -10.88
CA ALA A 412 -1.81 -36.90 -10.58
C ALA A 412 -1.85 -36.59 -9.08
N LYS A 413 -1.98 -35.32 -8.72
CA LYS A 413 -2.06 -34.84 -7.35
C LYS A 413 -3.46 -34.33 -7.09
N HIS A 414 -4.09 -34.88 -6.07
CA HIS A 414 -5.39 -34.44 -5.58
C HIS A 414 -5.18 -33.76 -4.23
N LYS A 415 -5.55 -32.49 -4.09
CA LYS A 415 -5.47 -31.76 -2.82
C LYS A 415 -6.84 -31.25 -2.38
N LEU A 416 -7.14 -31.45 -1.11
CA LEU A 416 -8.31 -30.90 -0.42
C LEU A 416 -7.82 -29.94 0.66
N ALA A 417 -8.34 -28.71 0.66
CA ALA A 417 -8.11 -27.71 1.69
C ALA A 417 -9.43 -27.39 2.38
N TYR A 418 -9.51 -27.54 3.70
CA TYR A 418 -10.72 -27.25 4.48
C TYR A 418 -10.45 -26.33 5.66
N ARG A 419 -11.33 -25.34 5.87
CA ARG A 419 -11.32 -24.40 6.99
C ARG A 419 -12.47 -24.72 7.95
N PHE A 420 -12.13 -25.23 9.13
CA PHE A 420 -13.09 -25.44 10.20
C PHE A 420 -13.34 -24.12 10.94
N SER A 421 -14.38 -23.39 10.52
CA SER A 421 -14.73 -22.07 11.09
C SER A 421 -15.70 -22.14 12.27
N THR A 422 -16.29 -23.31 12.55
CA THR A 422 -17.29 -23.52 13.62
C THR A 422 -16.69 -24.08 14.91
N LEU A 423 -15.40 -24.40 14.91
CA LEU A 423 -14.69 -24.84 16.12
C LEU A 423 -14.36 -23.63 17.00
N PHE A 424 -14.30 -23.85 18.32
CA PHE A 424 -13.81 -22.84 19.28
C PHE A 424 -12.39 -22.35 18.96
N VAL A 425 -11.64 -23.16 18.22
CA VAL A 425 -10.30 -22.89 17.73
C VAL A 425 -10.31 -22.98 16.19
N PRO A 426 -9.98 -21.90 15.46
CA PRO A 426 -9.86 -21.95 14.00
C PRO A 426 -8.81 -22.99 13.58
N LEU A 427 -9.19 -23.88 12.67
CA LEU A 427 -8.32 -24.95 12.16
C LEU A 427 -8.40 -24.99 10.63
N VAL A 428 -7.26 -25.12 9.98
CA VAL A 428 -7.12 -25.33 8.55
C VAL A 428 -6.44 -26.67 8.32
N ALA A 429 -7.03 -27.51 7.48
CA ALA A 429 -6.49 -28.81 7.09
C ALA A 429 -6.24 -28.85 5.58
N ASN A 430 -5.04 -29.30 5.20
CA ASN A 430 -4.68 -29.60 3.82
C ASN A 430 -4.33 -31.08 3.71
N LEU A 431 -4.94 -31.78 2.78
CA LEU A 431 -4.64 -33.17 2.46
C LEU A 431 -4.30 -33.28 0.99
N SER A 432 -3.10 -33.76 0.66
CA SER A 432 -2.67 -34.02 -0.71
C SER A 432 -2.39 -35.51 -0.89
N TYR A 433 -2.90 -36.08 -1.97
CA TYR A 433 -2.67 -37.45 -2.40
C TYR A 433 -1.96 -37.42 -3.75
N TYR A 434 -0.89 -38.20 -3.89
CA TYR A 434 -0.08 -38.32 -5.11
C TYR A 434 -0.27 -39.71 -5.69
N ASP A 435 -0.84 -39.75 -6.88
CA ASP A 435 -1.04 -40.95 -7.67
C ASP A 435 0.02 -41.01 -8.77
N SER A 436 0.92 -41.98 -8.71
CA SER A 436 1.93 -42.17 -9.75
C SER A 436 1.37 -43.10 -10.83
N LEU A 437 1.49 -42.69 -12.09
CA LEU A 437 1.12 -43.52 -13.24
C LEU A 437 2.22 -44.53 -13.60
N ALA A 438 3.43 -44.35 -13.07
CA ALA A 438 4.60 -45.21 -13.32
C ALA A 438 4.90 -46.19 -12.17
N ASP A 439 4.38 -45.93 -10.97
CA ASP A 439 4.64 -46.71 -9.75
C ASP A 439 3.33 -46.87 -8.94
N PRO A 440 2.91 -48.09 -8.56
CA PRO A 440 1.71 -48.28 -7.76
C PRO A 440 1.82 -47.75 -6.32
N SER A 441 2.99 -47.30 -5.87
CA SER A 441 3.16 -46.77 -4.52
C SER A 441 2.51 -45.39 -4.34
N GLN A 442 1.85 -45.21 -3.20
CA GLN A 442 1.05 -44.02 -2.91
C GLN A 442 1.80 -43.03 -2.03
N GLY A 443 1.76 -41.74 -2.41
CA GLY A 443 2.26 -40.64 -1.59
C GLY A 443 1.11 -39.84 -0.97
N TYR A 444 1.24 -39.40 0.28
CA TYR A 444 0.27 -38.50 0.90
C TYR A 444 0.91 -37.51 1.86
N ILE A 445 0.37 -36.29 1.86
CA ILE A 445 0.79 -35.17 2.70
C ILE A 445 -0.44 -34.62 3.41
N GLY A 446 -0.45 -34.68 4.74
CA GLY A 446 -1.45 -34.07 5.59
C GLY A 446 -0.84 -32.94 6.39
N GLU A 447 -1.44 -31.76 6.35
CA GLU A 447 -1.04 -30.60 7.14
C GLU A 447 -2.24 -30.05 7.91
N LEU A 448 -2.01 -29.71 9.18
CA LEU A 448 -2.98 -29.05 10.04
C LEU A 448 -2.34 -27.78 10.59
N SER A 449 -3.07 -26.68 10.55
CA SER A 449 -2.63 -25.40 11.09
C SER A 449 -3.74 -24.70 11.86
N SER A 450 -3.40 -24.07 12.97
CA SER A 450 -4.36 -23.43 13.86
C SER A 450 -3.74 -22.24 14.57
N GLU A 451 -4.55 -21.24 14.95
CA GLU A 451 -4.13 -20.09 15.75
C GLU A 451 -4.99 -19.97 17.01
N ILE A 452 -4.34 -20.03 18.18
CA ILE A 452 -4.95 -20.03 19.51
C ILE A 452 -4.24 -18.99 20.39
N PHE A 453 -4.94 -17.96 20.86
CA PHE A 453 -4.38 -16.92 21.75
C PHE A 453 -3.06 -16.29 21.25
N SER A 454 -2.93 -16.08 19.94
CA SER A 454 -1.69 -15.61 19.25
C SER A 454 -0.55 -16.63 19.15
N HIS A 455 -0.82 -17.88 19.51
CA HIS A 455 0.06 -19.02 19.26
C HIS A 455 -0.41 -19.78 18.03
N LYS A 456 0.52 -20.12 17.15
CA LYS A 456 0.25 -20.90 15.96
C LYS A 456 0.72 -22.32 16.16
N LEU A 457 -0.18 -23.26 15.94
CA LEU A 457 0.09 -24.69 16.00
C LEU A 457 0.14 -25.21 14.56
N PHE A 458 1.16 -26.02 14.28
CA PHE A 458 1.33 -26.66 12.99
C PHE A 458 1.67 -28.14 13.18
N TYR A 459 1.02 -28.99 12.40
CA TYR A 459 1.31 -30.41 12.28
C TYR A 459 1.42 -30.78 10.81
N SER A 460 2.42 -31.58 10.46
CA SER A 460 2.59 -32.13 9.12
C SER A 460 2.98 -33.60 9.21
N TYR A 461 2.37 -34.40 8.34
CA TYR A 461 2.72 -35.79 8.08
C TYR A 461 2.89 -35.95 6.59
N GLU A 462 4.02 -36.48 6.17
CA GLU A 462 4.36 -36.73 4.76
C GLU A 462 4.81 -38.20 4.64
N ARG A 463 4.26 -38.92 3.68
CA ARG A 463 4.76 -40.23 3.23
C ARG A 463 4.95 -40.16 1.74
N PHE A 464 6.16 -40.50 1.30
CA PHE A 464 6.54 -40.44 -0.10
C PHE A 464 6.27 -41.79 -0.78
N SER A 465 5.92 -41.75 -2.07
CA SER A 465 5.95 -42.92 -2.96
C SER A 465 7.41 -43.33 -3.22
N HIS A 466 7.70 -44.52 -3.74
CA HIS A 466 9.07 -45.03 -3.88
C HIS A 466 9.94 -44.12 -4.74
N LEU A 467 9.45 -43.68 -5.90
CA LEU A 467 10.15 -42.74 -6.78
C LEU A 467 10.44 -41.41 -6.05
N LEU A 468 9.44 -40.83 -5.37
CA LEU A 468 9.62 -39.59 -4.61
C LEU A 468 10.55 -39.78 -3.40
N ALA A 469 10.52 -40.95 -2.77
CA ALA A 469 11.36 -41.27 -1.62
C ALA A 469 12.84 -41.39 -2.02
N GLN A 470 13.12 -41.86 -3.24
CA GLN A 470 14.47 -41.88 -3.81
C GLN A 470 14.99 -40.46 -4.04
N ASP A 471 14.19 -39.59 -4.65
CA ASP A 471 14.59 -38.19 -4.91
C ASP A 471 14.74 -37.37 -3.64
N GLU A 472 13.75 -37.44 -2.75
CA GLU A 472 13.77 -36.74 -1.47
C GLU A 472 14.78 -37.36 -0.50
N ASN A 473 15.29 -38.55 -0.81
CA ASN A 473 16.13 -39.36 0.06
C ASN A 473 15.50 -39.54 1.46
N LYS A 474 14.17 -39.76 1.52
CA LYS A 474 13.35 -39.89 2.74
C LYS A 474 12.07 -40.66 2.43
N ASP A 475 11.67 -41.60 3.29
CA ASP A 475 10.41 -42.37 3.12
C ASP A 475 9.22 -41.68 3.80
N ARG A 476 9.45 -41.12 4.99
CA ARG A 476 8.41 -40.46 5.80
C ARG A 476 8.98 -39.26 6.55
N TYR A 477 8.15 -38.24 6.72
CA TYR A 477 8.45 -37.06 7.52
C TYR A 477 7.26 -36.70 8.41
N GLN A 478 7.54 -36.34 9.66
CA GLN A 478 6.54 -35.81 10.58
C GLN A 478 7.11 -34.57 11.26
N GLN A 479 6.26 -33.56 11.46
CA GLN A 479 6.61 -32.35 12.19
C GLN A 479 5.46 -31.88 13.06
N VAL A 480 5.78 -31.47 14.28
CA VAL A 480 4.91 -30.70 15.16
C VAL A 480 5.63 -29.41 15.52
N GLU A 481 4.95 -28.29 15.43
CA GLU A 481 5.48 -26.99 15.82
C GLU A 481 4.44 -26.16 16.56
N ILE A 482 4.90 -25.48 17.61
CA ILE A 482 4.17 -24.40 18.25
C ILE A 482 5.07 -23.16 18.14
N SER A 483 4.53 -22.08 17.62
CA SER A 483 5.24 -20.80 17.52
C SER A 483 4.32 -19.65 17.88
N GLY A 484 4.87 -18.47 18.15
CA GLY A 484 4.06 -17.31 18.48
C GLY A 484 4.89 -16.05 18.65
N ASN A 485 4.19 -14.91 18.59
CA ASN A 485 4.76 -13.60 18.80
C ASN A 485 4.15 -12.99 20.07
N TYR A 486 4.98 -12.46 20.95
CA TYR A 486 4.55 -11.74 22.15
C TYR A 486 5.30 -10.41 22.26
N GLY A 487 4.64 -9.34 21.82
CA GLY A 487 5.23 -7.99 21.82
C GLY A 487 6.47 -7.91 20.94
N ARG A 488 7.64 -7.78 21.56
CA ARG A 488 8.96 -7.70 20.90
C ARG A 488 9.66 -9.06 20.80
N SER A 489 9.04 -10.13 21.28
CA SER A 489 9.61 -11.47 21.25
C SER A 489 8.89 -12.37 20.26
N ASP A 490 9.61 -13.29 19.65
CA ASP A 490 9.03 -14.42 18.92
C ASP A 490 9.76 -15.71 19.26
N TYR A 491 9.04 -16.81 19.26
CA TYR A 491 9.57 -18.10 19.68
C TYR A 491 8.99 -19.25 18.87
N PHE A 492 9.69 -20.38 18.89
CA PHE A 492 9.19 -21.65 18.36
C PHE A 492 9.70 -22.84 19.19
N PHE A 493 8.88 -23.87 19.25
CA PHE A 493 9.20 -25.21 19.73
C PHE A 493 8.80 -26.20 18.66
N ARG A 494 9.75 -27.03 18.23
CA ARG A 494 9.57 -27.93 17.10
C ARG A 494 10.12 -29.30 17.41
N PHE A 495 9.33 -30.30 17.06
CA PHE A 495 9.75 -31.69 16.97
C PHE A 495 9.55 -32.16 15.53
N SER A 496 10.52 -32.87 14.98
CA SER A 496 10.35 -33.55 13.70
C SER A 496 11.02 -34.91 13.69
N ASN A 497 10.47 -35.82 12.89
CA ASN A 497 10.99 -37.17 12.73
C ASN A 497 11.11 -37.49 11.23
N LYS A 498 12.29 -37.87 10.79
CA LYS A 498 12.59 -38.30 9.42
C LYS A 498 12.88 -39.80 9.44
N THR A 499 12.20 -40.56 8.60
CA THR A 499 12.47 -41.99 8.41
C THR A 499 13.00 -42.21 7.01
N TYR A 500 14.10 -42.96 6.95
CA TYR A 500 14.78 -43.41 5.74
C TYR A 500 14.70 -44.95 5.69
N GLN A 501 15.14 -45.56 4.59
CA GLN A 501 15.07 -47.02 4.43
C GLN A 501 15.81 -47.78 5.54
N ASP A 502 16.92 -47.25 6.03
CA ASP A 502 17.84 -47.92 6.95
C ASP A 502 18.05 -47.18 8.30
N ARG A 503 17.52 -45.96 8.45
CA ARG A 503 17.73 -45.12 9.64
C ARG A 503 16.54 -44.23 9.96
N SER A 504 16.50 -43.72 11.19
CA SER A 504 15.57 -42.66 11.60
C SER A 504 16.30 -41.51 12.30
N GLU A 505 15.80 -40.29 12.12
CA GLU A 505 16.35 -39.08 12.73
C GLU A 505 15.24 -38.31 13.42
N SER A 506 15.32 -38.20 14.75
CA SER A 506 14.44 -37.34 15.55
C SER A 506 15.16 -36.03 15.87
N ILE A 507 14.54 -34.91 15.52
CA ILE A 507 15.12 -33.56 15.65
C ILE A 507 14.22 -32.72 16.55
N TYR A 508 14.83 -32.09 17.56
CA TYR A 508 14.20 -31.18 18.51
C TYR A 508 14.84 -29.81 18.35
N ASN A 509 14.07 -28.82 17.93
CA ASN A 509 14.55 -27.46 17.76
C ASN A 509 13.70 -26.50 18.59
N THR A 510 14.33 -25.56 19.25
CA THR A 510 13.65 -24.44 19.90
C THR A 510 14.44 -23.18 19.64
N GLY A 511 13.75 -22.06 19.52
CA GLY A 511 14.43 -20.79 19.43
C GLY A 511 13.55 -19.65 19.90
N VAL A 512 14.24 -18.59 20.27
CA VAL A 512 13.65 -17.35 20.75
C VAL A 512 14.39 -16.20 20.10
N SER A 513 13.68 -15.11 19.84
CA SER A 513 14.32 -13.84 19.58
C SER A 513 13.58 -12.69 20.20
N TYR A 514 14.30 -11.58 20.35
CA TYR A 514 13.84 -10.37 20.99
C TYR A 514 14.34 -9.14 20.23
N ASP A 515 13.40 -8.31 19.79
CA ASP A 515 13.66 -7.00 19.23
C ASP A 515 13.85 -5.99 20.38
N VAL A 516 15.10 -5.69 20.72
CA VAL A 516 15.42 -4.69 21.75
C VAL A 516 14.85 -3.33 21.34
N ASN A 517 14.93 -3.00 20.05
CA ASN A 517 14.30 -1.86 19.41
C ASN A 517 14.14 -2.13 17.89
N LYS A 518 13.71 -1.13 17.10
CA LYS A 518 13.53 -1.29 15.65
C LYS A 518 14.82 -1.64 14.88
N ALA A 519 15.99 -1.36 15.46
CA ALA A 519 17.30 -1.56 14.86
C ALA A 519 17.97 -2.87 15.32
N LEU A 520 17.83 -3.26 16.58
CA LEU A 520 18.55 -4.36 17.23
C LEU A 520 17.65 -5.57 17.54
N ARG A 521 18.01 -6.76 17.06
CA ARG A 521 17.41 -8.06 17.48
C ARG A 521 18.47 -9.02 17.95
N ILE A 522 18.10 -9.80 18.96
CA ILE A 522 18.90 -10.90 19.50
C ILE A 522 18.16 -12.20 19.19
N LYS A 523 18.88 -13.23 18.73
CA LYS A 523 18.35 -14.56 18.40
C LYS A 523 19.12 -15.62 19.16
N ALA A 524 18.44 -16.64 19.65
CA ALA A 524 19.04 -17.82 20.25
C ALA A 524 18.25 -19.06 19.85
N ASP A 525 18.90 -19.98 19.13
CA ASP A 525 18.31 -21.22 18.65
C ASP A 525 19.12 -22.42 19.18
N LEU A 526 18.42 -23.44 19.65
CA LEU A 526 18.97 -24.68 20.20
C LEU A 526 18.41 -25.88 19.41
N GLY A 527 19.28 -26.81 19.05
CA GLY A 527 18.92 -28.01 18.32
C GLY A 527 19.50 -29.28 18.94
N LYS A 528 18.74 -30.37 18.87
CA LYS A 528 19.20 -31.73 19.18
C LYS A 528 18.73 -32.69 18.10
N THR A 529 19.66 -33.42 17.50
CA THR A 529 19.38 -34.49 16.55
C THR A 529 19.77 -35.83 17.15
N VAL A 530 18.85 -36.79 17.09
CA VAL A 530 19.06 -38.18 17.52
C VAL A 530 18.91 -39.06 16.29
N GLN A 531 20.01 -39.67 15.86
CA GLN A 531 20.04 -40.57 14.71
C GLN A 531 20.10 -42.01 15.21
N LYS A 532 19.19 -42.86 14.74
CA LYS A 532 19.12 -44.30 15.06
C LYS A 532 19.29 -45.10 13.76
N GLN A 533 20.39 -45.83 13.68
CA GLN A 533 20.67 -46.80 12.62
C GLN A 533 21.08 -48.11 13.30
N SER A 534 22.36 -48.46 13.33
CA SER A 534 22.95 -49.56 14.12
C SER A 534 23.31 -49.15 15.55
N GLU A 535 23.77 -47.92 15.76
CA GLU A 535 24.00 -47.30 17.06
C GLU A 535 23.23 -45.97 17.15
N GLN A 536 23.03 -45.48 18.39
CA GLN A 536 22.36 -44.22 18.64
C GLN A 536 23.37 -43.08 18.72
N GLN A 537 23.29 -42.14 17.79
CA GLN A 537 24.14 -40.94 17.77
C GLN A 537 23.36 -39.70 18.18
N HIS A 538 24.02 -38.82 18.92
CA HIS A 538 23.45 -37.56 19.41
C HIS A 538 24.27 -36.38 18.88
N ASN A 539 23.59 -35.39 18.32
CA ASN A 539 24.18 -34.12 17.94
C ASN A 539 23.44 -32.96 18.59
N HIS A 540 24.19 -31.98 19.07
CA HIS A 540 23.66 -30.77 19.67
C HIS A 540 24.17 -29.55 18.91
N THR A 541 23.28 -28.59 18.66
CA THR A 541 23.59 -27.33 18.01
C THR A 541 23.10 -26.15 18.84
N VAL A 542 23.88 -25.07 18.83
CA VAL A 542 23.51 -23.78 19.45
C VAL A 542 23.84 -22.69 18.45
N LYS A 543 22.93 -21.76 18.20
CA LYS A 543 23.16 -20.55 17.39
C LYS A 543 22.73 -19.34 18.20
N ILE A 544 23.61 -18.35 18.30
CA ILE A 544 23.30 -17.06 18.95
C ILE A 544 23.64 -15.96 17.96
N GLY A 545 22.68 -15.09 17.66
CA GLY A 545 22.81 -14.06 16.63
C GLY A 545 22.41 -12.68 17.12
N PHE A 546 23.11 -11.67 16.64
CA PHE A 546 22.85 -10.25 16.90
C PHE A 546 22.78 -9.51 15.57
N ASP A 547 21.64 -8.87 15.33
CA ASP A 547 21.40 -8.11 14.11
C ASP A 547 21.11 -6.65 14.46
N TYR A 548 21.93 -5.72 13.97
CA TYR A 548 21.72 -4.28 14.11
C TYR A 548 21.63 -3.59 12.75
N ASN A 549 20.57 -2.81 12.53
CA ASN A 549 20.33 -2.06 11.30
C ASN A 549 20.09 -0.58 11.58
N GLU A 550 20.88 0.29 10.94
CA GLU A 550 20.72 1.74 11.04
C GLU A 550 21.01 2.41 9.69
N GLY A 551 20.00 3.06 9.12
CA GLY A 551 20.11 3.68 7.80
C GLY A 551 20.57 2.67 6.74
N ASP A 552 21.69 2.97 6.08
CA ASP A 552 22.29 2.10 5.06
C ASP A 552 23.25 1.06 5.63
N PHE A 553 23.40 0.97 6.95
CA PHE A 553 24.31 0.06 7.62
C PHE A 553 23.60 -1.15 8.21
N THR A 554 24.23 -2.31 8.06
CA THR A 554 23.82 -3.57 8.68
C THR A 554 25.03 -4.22 9.35
N TYR A 555 24.83 -4.63 10.60
CA TYR A 555 25.78 -5.38 11.40
C TYR A 555 25.14 -6.70 11.80
N ASN A 556 25.83 -7.80 11.57
CA ASN A 556 25.39 -9.13 11.95
C ASN A 556 26.56 -9.84 12.64
N VAL A 557 26.29 -10.44 13.80
CA VAL A 557 27.27 -11.22 14.57
C VAL A 557 26.62 -12.51 15.02
N ASP A 558 27.17 -13.64 14.60
CA ASP A 558 26.66 -14.97 14.88
C ASP A 558 27.73 -15.84 15.56
N ALA A 559 27.31 -16.62 16.54
CA ALA A 559 28.10 -17.66 17.20
C ALA A 559 27.37 -19.00 17.07
N ASN A 560 28.00 -19.95 16.38
CA ASN A 560 27.42 -21.25 16.03
C ASN A 560 28.23 -22.38 16.67
N TYR A 561 27.56 -23.32 17.32
CA TYR A 561 28.15 -24.52 17.91
C TYR A 561 27.57 -25.78 17.27
N ASN A 562 28.42 -26.79 17.00
CA ASN A 562 28.01 -28.09 16.49
C ASN A 562 28.89 -29.21 17.06
N GLN A 563 28.27 -30.29 17.55
CA GLN A 563 28.96 -31.40 18.25
C GLN A 563 29.29 -32.60 17.34
N ARG A 564 28.74 -32.69 16.13
CA ARG A 564 28.59 -33.95 15.35
C ARG A 564 29.87 -34.77 15.07
N ARG A 565 31.05 -34.16 15.08
CA ARG A 565 32.34 -34.88 14.92
C ARG A 565 33.39 -34.41 15.94
N GLU A 566 33.45 -33.11 16.18
CA GLU A 566 34.22 -32.45 17.24
C GLU A 566 33.44 -31.20 17.66
N ALA A 567 33.36 -30.92 18.96
CA ALA A 567 32.72 -29.73 19.51
C ALA A 567 33.44 -28.46 19.03
N LYS A 568 32.83 -27.70 18.11
CA LYS A 568 33.44 -26.47 17.54
C LYS A 568 32.49 -25.30 17.61
N TRP A 569 33.05 -24.16 17.98
CA TRP A 569 32.42 -22.85 17.82
C TRP A 569 32.93 -22.17 16.55
N GLN A 570 32.01 -21.58 15.80
CA GLN A 570 32.28 -20.72 14.66
C GLN A 570 31.67 -19.34 14.92
N TYR A 571 32.46 -18.29 14.73
CA TYR A 571 32.05 -16.91 14.96
C TYR A 571 32.09 -16.16 13.63
N ILE A 572 30.99 -15.51 13.26
CA ILE A 572 30.86 -14.74 12.03
C ILE A 572 30.48 -13.32 12.42
N ALA A 573 31.20 -12.33 11.92
CA ALA A 573 30.87 -10.92 12.08
C ALA A 573 30.87 -10.25 10.70
N ARG A 574 29.77 -9.59 10.36
CA ARG A 574 29.58 -8.92 9.07
C ARG A 574 29.13 -7.48 9.28
N LEU A 575 29.85 -6.55 8.68
CA LEU A 575 29.49 -5.13 8.56
C LEU A 575 29.25 -4.81 7.09
N ARG A 576 28.12 -4.18 6.78
CA ARG A 576 27.80 -3.74 5.42
C ARG A 576 27.29 -2.31 5.38
N LYS A 577 27.75 -1.55 4.41
CA LYS A 577 27.17 -0.27 3.95
C LYS A 577 26.58 -0.46 2.56
N ARG A 578 25.32 -0.10 2.38
CA ARG A 578 24.62 -0.16 1.09
C ARG A 578 24.84 1.11 0.27
N LEU A 579 24.64 1.00 -1.05
CA LEU A 579 24.48 2.18 -1.88
C LEU A 579 23.16 2.86 -1.50
N ASN A 580 23.21 4.18 -1.45
CA ASN A 580 22.01 5.00 -1.33
C ASN A 580 22.05 6.06 -2.43
N GLN A 581 21.00 6.87 -2.54
CA GLN A 581 20.92 7.85 -3.63
C GLN A 581 21.86 9.06 -3.48
N GLN A 582 22.51 9.21 -2.32
CA GLN A 582 23.46 10.30 -2.04
C GLN A 582 24.92 9.82 -2.03
N THR A 583 25.15 8.51 -2.04
CA THR A 583 26.48 7.91 -1.88
C THR A 583 26.75 6.92 -3.00
N ASN A 584 27.88 7.16 -3.65
CA ASN A 584 28.33 6.40 -4.80
C ASN A 584 29.19 5.19 -4.41
N PHE A 585 29.15 4.74 -3.15
CA PHE A 585 29.95 3.60 -2.71
C PHE A 585 29.22 2.68 -1.73
N ALA A 586 29.48 1.38 -1.85
CA ALA A 586 29.08 0.34 -0.91
C ALA A 586 30.31 -0.46 -0.48
N TYR A 587 30.23 -1.08 0.70
CA TYR A 587 31.25 -2.01 1.13
C TYR A 587 30.68 -3.06 2.08
N SER A 588 31.37 -4.19 2.16
CA SER A 588 31.12 -5.23 3.15
C SER A 588 32.44 -5.72 3.72
N VAL A 589 32.49 -5.94 5.02
CA VAL A 589 33.58 -6.60 5.71
C VAL A 589 32.99 -7.79 6.45
N GLU A 590 33.52 -8.97 6.20
CA GLU A 590 33.14 -10.22 6.84
C GLU A 590 34.37 -10.85 7.48
N VAL A 591 34.22 -11.23 8.74
CA VAL A 591 35.21 -11.97 9.51
C VAL A 591 34.58 -13.26 9.95
N ASN A 592 35.23 -14.38 9.65
CA ASN A 592 34.81 -15.70 10.12
C ASN A 592 35.98 -16.37 10.84
N TYR A 593 35.71 -16.96 11.99
CA TYR A 593 36.71 -17.65 12.80
C TYR A 593 36.18 -18.98 13.30
N ASN A 594 36.94 -20.04 13.04
CA ASN A 594 36.76 -21.36 13.61
C ASN A 594 38.14 -21.91 14.02
N LYS A 595 38.18 -22.70 15.10
CA LYS A 595 39.41 -23.30 15.64
C LYS A 595 40.16 -24.19 14.63
N SER A 596 39.47 -24.73 13.62
CA SER A 596 40.08 -25.57 12.58
C SER A 596 40.51 -24.79 11.33
N ASP A 597 39.63 -23.95 10.78
CA ASP A 597 39.87 -23.24 9.51
C ASP A 597 40.61 -21.90 9.68
N HIS A 598 40.93 -21.54 10.92
CA HIS A 598 41.60 -20.30 11.30
C HIS A 598 40.77 -19.06 10.91
N PHE A 599 41.36 -17.87 10.99
CA PHE A 599 40.70 -16.59 10.72
C PHE A 599 40.60 -16.33 9.21
N THR A 600 39.40 -16.00 8.73
CA THR A 600 39.14 -15.67 7.33
C THR A 600 38.53 -14.27 7.24
N LEU A 601 38.98 -13.51 6.24
CA LEU A 601 38.61 -12.12 6.03
C LEU A 601 38.12 -11.93 4.59
N GLY A 602 36.88 -11.47 4.47
CA GLY A 602 36.28 -11.00 3.23
C GLY A 602 36.08 -9.49 3.27
N ILE A 603 36.54 -8.77 2.25
CA ILE A 603 36.25 -7.35 2.06
C ILE A 603 35.72 -7.16 0.64
N THR A 604 34.60 -6.47 0.50
CA THR A 604 34.12 -5.99 -0.80
C THR A 604 33.93 -4.48 -0.74
N PHE A 605 34.27 -3.81 -1.84
CA PHE A 605 34.03 -2.39 -2.02
C PHE A 605 33.56 -2.15 -3.44
N GLU A 606 32.52 -1.35 -3.60
CA GLU A 606 31.92 -0.98 -4.88
C GLU A 606 31.88 0.55 -4.96
N TYR A 607 32.27 1.11 -6.10
CA TYR A 607 32.17 2.54 -6.39
C TYR A 607 31.48 2.77 -7.74
N LYS A 608 30.43 3.57 -7.72
CA LYS A 608 29.60 3.95 -8.87
C LYS A 608 29.94 5.36 -9.34
N PHE A 609 30.60 5.49 -10.49
CA PHE A 609 30.98 6.81 -11.03
C PHE A 609 29.77 7.55 -11.59
N ASN A 610 28.89 6.83 -12.27
CA ASN A 610 27.63 7.32 -12.82
C ASN A 610 26.68 6.13 -13.04
N ASP A 611 25.52 6.35 -13.67
CA ASP A 611 24.55 5.28 -13.94
C ASP A 611 25.08 4.17 -14.87
N PHE A 612 26.12 4.46 -15.65
CA PHE A 612 26.63 3.56 -16.67
C PHE A 612 27.88 2.81 -16.23
N PHE A 613 28.74 3.39 -15.40
CA PHE A 613 30.06 2.87 -15.07
C PHE A 613 30.28 2.71 -13.56
N LYS A 614 30.72 1.52 -13.17
CA LYS A 614 31.13 1.19 -11.79
C LYS A 614 32.34 0.28 -11.74
N ILE A 615 33.00 0.26 -10.58
CA ILE A 615 34.12 -0.61 -10.25
C ILE A 615 33.84 -1.30 -8.92
N ASP A 616 34.13 -2.60 -8.86
CA ASP A 616 34.05 -3.42 -7.66
C ASP A 616 35.44 -3.98 -7.34
N THR A 617 35.82 -4.03 -6.06
CA THR A 617 37.04 -4.72 -5.61
C THR A 617 36.69 -5.67 -4.47
N GLY A 618 37.30 -6.85 -4.50
CA GLY A 618 37.11 -7.89 -3.51
C GLY A 618 38.44 -8.41 -2.98
N TYR A 619 38.49 -8.63 -1.68
CA TYR A 619 39.50 -9.41 -0.99
C TYR A 619 38.85 -10.61 -0.30
N ASP A 620 39.42 -11.80 -0.44
CA ASP A 620 38.99 -13.00 0.28
C ASP A 620 40.23 -13.84 0.61
N SER A 621 40.56 -13.94 1.89
CA SER A 621 41.77 -14.64 2.36
C SER A 621 41.79 -16.14 2.04
N ASN A 622 40.64 -16.74 1.74
CA ASN A 622 40.53 -18.18 1.47
C ASN A 622 40.64 -18.52 -0.02
N ARG A 623 40.67 -17.53 -0.91
CA ARG A 623 40.77 -17.77 -2.35
C ARG A 623 42.22 -17.84 -2.80
N ALA A 624 42.48 -18.72 -3.78
CA ALA A 624 43.80 -18.82 -4.43
C ALA A 624 44.25 -17.49 -5.08
N GLN A 625 43.30 -16.70 -5.58
CA GLN A 625 43.49 -15.30 -5.96
C GLN A 625 42.72 -14.42 -4.96
N PRO A 626 43.40 -13.90 -3.93
CA PRO A 626 42.72 -13.23 -2.84
C PRO A 626 42.19 -11.86 -3.25
N HIS A 627 42.78 -11.19 -4.25
CA HIS A 627 42.33 -9.89 -4.76
C HIS A 627 41.67 -10.02 -6.13
N LYS A 628 40.53 -9.35 -6.34
CA LYS A 628 39.89 -9.22 -7.65
C LYS A 628 39.34 -7.81 -7.85
N VAL A 629 39.59 -7.20 -9.00
CA VAL A 629 39.05 -5.87 -9.36
C VAL A 629 38.19 -6.02 -10.61
N ARG A 630 36.88 -5.73 -10.51
CA ARG A 630 35.91 -5.79 -11.59
C ARG A 630 35.54 -4.38 -12.05
N ALA A 631 35.28 -4.22 -13.34
CA ALA A 631 34.65 -3.02 -13.89
C ALA A 631 33.43 -3.42 -14.69
N SER A 632 32.38 -2.61 -14.66
CA SER A 632 31.21 -2.82 -15.51
C SER A 632 30.74 -1.52 -16.12
N TYR A 633 30.49 -1.56 -17.42
CA TYR A 633 29.79 -0.53 -18.18
C TYR A 633 28.44 -1.07 -18.62
N GLU A 634 27.35 -0.34 -18.44
CA GLU A 634 26.09 -0.63 -19.15
C GLU A 634 25.35 0.64 -19.47
N THR A 635 24.57 0.62 -20.54
CA THR A 635 23.72 1.73 -20.96
C THR A 635 22.44 1.18 -21.55
N VAL A 636 21.35 1.95 -21.45
CA VAL A 636 20.06 1.62 -22.06
C VAL A 636 19.74 2.68 -23.10
N ILE A 637 19.57 2.25 -24.33
CA ILE A 637 19.33 3.09 -25.49
C ILE A 637 17.86 2.95 -25.88
N ASN A 638 17.16 4.06 -26.03
CA ASN A 638 15.83 4.06 -26.63
C ASN A 638 15.99 3.95 -28.15
N MET A 639 15.56 2.84 -28.74
CA MET A 639 15.81 2.57 -30.15
C MET A 639 15.01 3.48 -31.10
N LYS A 640 13.90 4.07 -30.63
CA LYS A 640 13.18 5.12 -31.39
C LYS A 640 13.91 6.46 -31.37
N LYS A 641 14.68 6.71 -30.32
CA LYS A 641 15.30 8.01 -30.00
C LYS A 641 16.75 7.80 -29.50
N PRO A 642 17.64 7.19 -30.31
CA PRO A 642 18.92 6.68 -29.83
C PRO A 642 19.91 7.77 -29.39
N PHE A 643 19.69 9.02 -29.83
CA PHE A 643 20.55 10.16 -29.51
C PHE A 643 20.02 11.02 -28.36
N LEU A 644 18.82 10.74 -27.84
CA LEU A 644 18.30 11.42 -26.65
C LEU A 644 18.90 10.79 -25.40
N THR A 645 19.25 11.63 -24.42
CA THR A 645 19.77 11.16 -23.14
C THR A 645 18.73 10.31 -22.44
N ASN A 646 19.07 9.05 -22.21
CA ASN A 646 18.20 8.07 -21.57
C ASN A 646 18.83 7.63 -20.24
N HIS A 647 18.08 7.78 -19.15
CA HIS A 647 18.49 7.38 -17.80
C HIS A 647 17.82 6.07 -17.37
N ALA A 648 17.18 5.35 -18.30
CA ALA A 648 16.63 4.03 -18.04
C ALA A 648 17.71 3.06 -17.54
N LYS A 649 17.38 2.30 -16.51
CA LYS A 649 18.26 1.26 -15.93
C LYS A 649 17.91 -0.15 -16.43
N TYR A 650 16.65 -0.35 -16.82
CA TYR A 650 16.14 -1.59 -17.42
C TYR A 650 15.61 -1.30 -18.81
N PRO A 651 15.78 -2.25 -19.74
CA PRO A 651 15.14 -2.14 -21.04
C PRO A 651 13.61 -2.25 -20.92
N ASP A 652 13.07 -2.91 -19.89
CA ASP A 652 11.63 -2.95 -19.63
C ASP A 652 11.06 -1.61 -19.14
N ASN A 653 11.90 -0.66 -18.69
CA ASN A 653 11.40 0.63 -18.24
C ASN A 653 10.91 1.48 -19.42
N GLY A 654 9.77 2.11 -19.21
CA GLY A 654 9.19 3.05 -20.15
C GLY A 654 9.73 4.48 -20.00
N TYR A 655 9.18 5.36 -20.82
CA TYR A 655 9.44 6.80 -20.81
C TYR A 655 8.16 7.61 -20.99
N LEU A 656 8.18 8.83 -20.47
CA LEU A 656 7.17 9.84 -20.76
C LEU A 656 7.79 10.94 -21.58
N GLU A 657 7.06 11.35 -22.60
CA GLU A 657 7.35 12.56 -23.34
C GLU A 657 6.11 13.45 -23.29
N GLY A 658 6.31 14.73 -23.04
CA GLY A 658 5.17 15.61 -22.98
C GLY A 658 5.53 17.07 -23.06
N SER A 659 4.51 17.89 -23.11
CA SER A 659 4.63 19.34 -23.12
C SER A 659 3.74 19.96 -22.06
N ILE A 660 4.28 20.97 -21.38
CA ILE A 660 3.54 21.80 -20.42
C ILE A 660 3.30 23.16 -21.04
N PHE A 661 2.05 23.62 -21.01
CA PHE A 661 1.60 24.87 -21.60
C PHE A 661 0.49 25.49 -20.75
N VAL A 662 0.21 26.77 -20.97
CA VAL A 662 -0.95 27.45 -20.37
C VAL A 662 -2.18 27.09 -21.19
N ASP A 663 -3.07 26.29 -20.60
CA ASP A 663 -4.32 25.84 -21.22
C ASP A 663 -5.42 26.86 -20.89
N LYS A 664 -5.58 27.85 -21.77
CA LYS A 664 -6.39 29.04 -21.51
C LYS A 664 -7.87 28.72 -21.43
N ASN A 665 -8.31 27.71 -22.17
CA ASN A 665 -9.71 27.34 -22.32
C ASN A 665 -10.10 26.06 -21.55
N ALA A 666 -9.14 25.42 -20.88
CA ALA A 666 -9.28 24.18 -20.13
C ALA A 666 -9.76 22.99 -20.99
N ASN A 667 -9.30 22.89 -22.24
CA ASN A 667 -9.64 21.80 -23.16
C ASN A 667 -8.68 20.60 -23.06
N GLY A 668 -7.54 20.73 -22.38
CA GLY A 668 -6.51 19.69 -22.22
C GLY A 668 -5.60 19.50 -23.43
N GLU A 669 -5.76 20.28 -24.51
CA GLU A 669 -4.98 20.21 -25.74
C GLU A 669 -4.23 21.52 -25.98
N LYS A 670 -3.01 21.45 -26.53
CA LYS A 670 -2.23 22.66 -26.78
C LYS A 670 -2.72 23.37 -28.04
N ASP A 671 -3.34 24.52 -27.87
CA ASP A 671 -3.76 25.39 -28.97
C ASP A 671 -2.60 26.25 -29.51
N ILE A 672 -2.77 26.83 -30.71
CA ILE A 672 -1.70 27.58 -31.41
C ILE A 672 -1.26 28.85 -30.66
N ASP A 673 -2.18 29.47 -29.92
CA ASP A 673 -1.97 30.71 -29.17
C ASP A 673 -1.56 30.47 -27.71
N GLU A 674 -1.32 29.21 -27.33
CA GLU A 674 -0.97 28.81 -25.97
C GLU A 674 0.54 28.70 -25.76
N GLU A 675 1.00 29.39 -24.71
CA GLU A 675 2.41 29.53 -24.43
C GLU A 675 2.98 28.29 -23.71
N PRO A 676 4.16 27.78 -24.13
CA PRO A 676 4.84 26.72 -23.42
C PRO A 676 5.44 27.22 -22.09
N VAL A 677 5.40 26.38 -21.05
CA VAL A 677 5.97 26.70 -19.74
C VAL A 677 7.36 26.08 -19.58
N VAL A 678 8.38 26.94 -19.55
CA VAL A 678 9.79 26.56 -19.51
C VAL A 678 10.27 26.37 -18.07
N GLY A 679 11.13 25.36 -17.84
CA GLY A 679 11.80 25.15 -16.55
C GLY A 679 11.00 24.46 -15.45
N VAL A 680 9.79 23.98 -15.75
CA VAL A 680 8.94 23.22 -14.81
C VAL A 680 9.61 21.90 -14.48
N GLY A 681 9.76 21.59 -13.19
CA GLY A 681 10.24 20.28 -12.75
C GLY A 681 9.16 19.22 -12.90
N VAL A 682 9.40 18.17 -13.67
CA VAL A 682 8.48 17.03 -13.84
C VAL A 682 9.09 15.82 -13.16
N ALA A 683 8.38 15.19 -12.24
CA ALA A 683 8.92 14.10 -11.42
C ALA A 683 7.95 12.93 -11.20
N ILE A 684 8.52 11.72 -11.18
CA ILE A 684 7.89 10.51 -10.64
C ILE A 684 8.80 10.00 -9.52
N GLY A 685 8.32 10.13 -8.28
CA GLY A 685 9.12 9.85 -7.09
C GLY A 685 10.38 10.71 -7.04
N LYS A 686 11.54 10.10 -7.25
CA LYS A 686 12.84 10.79 -7.22
C LYS A 686 13.47 11.01 -8.59
N ASN A 687 12.85 10.46 -9.64
CA ASN A 687 13.24 10.66 -11.01
C ASN A 687 12.62 11.97 -11.51
N LYS A 688 13.44 12.94 -11.92
CA LYS A 688 13.00 14.29 -12.25
C LYS A 688 13.73 14.85 -13.47
N VAL A 689 13.01 15.63 -14.26
CA VAL A 689 13.53 16.39 -15.40
C VAL A 689 12.93 17.80 -15.39
N LYS A 690 13.45 18.69 -16.23
CA LYS A 690 12.88 20.02 -16.42
C LYS A 690 12.39 20.19 -17.85
N THR A 691 11.34 20.98 -18.05
CA THR A 691 10.90 21.37 -19.39
C THR A 691 11.94 22.26 -20.07
N ASP A 692 12.12 22.06 -21.37
CA ASP A 692 13.00 22.84 -22.24
C ASP A 692 12.33 24.16 -22.70
N HIS A 693 12.99 24.88 -23.62
CA HIS A 693 12.48 26.14 -24.17
C HIS A 693 11.16 26.01 -24.94
N ALA A 694 10.80 24.81 -25.40
CA ALA A 694 9.53 24.53 -26.05
C ALA A 694 8.47 24.03 -25.06
N GLY A 695 8.75 24.06 -23.75
CA GLY A 695 7.91 23.51 -22.70
C GLY A 695 7.87 21.98 -22.71
N SER A 696 8.77 21.33 -23.45
CA SER A 696 8.78 19.88 -23.64
C SER A 696 9.69 19.18 -22.62
N PHE A 697 9.34 17.97 -22.22
CA PHE A 697 10.15 17.14 -21.33
C PHE A 697 10.25 15.69 -21.82
N TYR A 698 11.33 15.02 -21.43
CA TYR A 698 11.54 13.58 -21.64
C TYR A 698 11.98 12.95 -20.32
N LEU A 699 11.08 12.18 -19.70
CA LEU A 699 11.31 11.49 -18.44
C LEU A 699 11.42 9.98 -18.69
N SER A 700 12.65 9.47 -18.81
CA SER A 700 12.94 8.02 -18.93
C SER A 700 12.90 7.31 -17.57
N ASN A 701 13.06 5.98 -17.55
CA ASN A 701 13.23 5.17 -16.32
C ASN A 701 11.97 5.05 -15.46
N ILE A 702 10.82 4.89 -16.11
CA ILE A 702 9.53 4.73 -15.44
C ILE A 702 9.19 3.24 -15.45
N SER A 703 8.93 2.66 -14.27
CA SER A 703 8.62 1.24 -14.20
C SER A 703 7.23 0.96 -14.76
N PRO A 704 7.07 -0.13 -15.53
CA PRO A 704 5.80 -0.52 -16.14
C PRO A 704 4.85 -1.18 -15.13
N TYR A 705 3.60 -1.38 -15.53
CA TYR A 705 2.55 -2.09 -14.79
C TYR A 705 2.32 -1.60 -13.36
N ARG A 706 2.56 -0.31 -13.13
CA ARG A 706 2.28 0.33 -11.86
C ARG A 706 1.72 1.72 -12.08
N SER A 707 0.86 2.11 -11.14
CA SER A 707 0.38 3.47 -10.98
C SER A 707 1.55 4.41 -10.63
N ASN A 708 1.98 5.23 -11.59
CA ASN A 708 3.01 6.25 -11.40
C ASN A 708 2.35 7.62 -11.27
N LYS A 709 2.50 8.26 -10.10
CA LYS A 709 1.97 9.61 -9.87
C LYS A 709 2.97 10.69 -10.28
N LEU A 710 2.57 11.54 -11.23
CA LEU A 710 3.35 12.71 -11.64
C LEU A 710 3.25 13.82 -10.60
N HIS A 711 4.36 14.52 -10.43
CA HIS A 711 4.48 15.73 -9.62
C HIS A 711 5.13 16.82 -10.45
N TYR A 712 4.57 18.02 -10.34
CA TYR A 712 5.05 19.22 -11.01
C TYR A 712 5.61 20.19 -9.96
N ASP A 713 6.84 20.63 -10.15
CA ASP A 713 7.55 21.57 -9.29
C ASP A 713 7.74 22.90 -10.03
N TYR A 714 7.01 23.90 -9.57
CA TYR A 714 7.03 25.26 -10.10
C TYR A 714 7.94 26.20 -9.28
N SER A 715 8.57 25.73 -8.19
CA SER A 715 9.28 26.60 -7.23
C SER A 715 10.46 27.38 -7.82
N GLY A 716 11.02 26.91 -8.93
CA GLY A 716 12.13 27.54 -9.63
C GLY A 716 11.74 28.49 -10.76
N ILE A 717 10.44 28.74 -10.97
CA ILE A 717 9.91 29.53 -12.09
C ILE A 717 8.81 30.48 -11.62
N MET A 718 8.65 31.61 -12.30
CA MET A 718 7.61 32.59 -12.00
C MET A 718 6.36 32.21 -12.79
N VAL A 719 5.44 31.48 -12.15
CA VAL A 719 4.13 31.10 -12.70
C VAL A 719 3.06 31.83 -11.88
N ASP A 720 1.99 32.27 -12.55
CA ASP A 720 0.86 32.89 -11.88
C ASP A 720 0.22 31.92 -10.86
N PRO A 721 -0.07 32.35 -9.61
CA PRO A 721 -0.62 31.47 -8.59
C PRO A 721 -2.03 30.92 -8.89
N THR A 722 -2.73 31.51 -9.86
CA THR A 722 -4.03 31.03 -10.36
C THR A 722 -3.91 29.84 -11.32
N LEU A 723 -2.72 29.57 -11.87
CA LEU A 723 -2.50 28.47 -12.81
C LEU A 723 -2.19 27.18 -12.06
N ARG A 724 -2.94 26.11 -12.37
CA ARG A 724 -2.69 24.77 -11.83
C ARG A 724 -2.88 23.69 -12.87
N ALA A 725 -2.10 22.61 -12.74
CA ALA A 725 -2.37 21.39 -13.51
C ALA A 725 -3.73 20.82 -13.09
N ASP A 726 -4.52 20.42 -14.09
CA ASP A 726 -5.94 20.10 -13.92
C ASP A 726 -6.20 18.93 -12.94
N SER A 727 -5.24 18.01 -12.84
CA SER A 727 -5.21 16.98 -11.80
C SER A 727 -3.82 16.36 -11.63
N ALA A 728 -3.60 15.68 -10.50
CA ALA A 728 -2.40 14.85 -10.33
C ALA A 728 -2.53 13.60 -11.18
N GLU A 729 -1.89 13.61 -12.34
CA GLU A 729 -1.99 12.50 -13.28
C GLU A 729 -1.33 11.23 -12.75
N VAL A 730 -2.12 10.17 -12.79
CA VAL A 730 -1.67 8.80 -12.54
C VAL A 730 -1.50 8.14 -13.89
N ILE A 731 -0.27 7.70 -14.17
CA ILE A 731 0.07 7.05 -15.44
C ILE A 731 0.54 5.62 -15.19
N GLU A 732 -0.01 4.71 -15.96
CA GLU A 732 0.49 3.35 -16.12
C GLU A 732 1.16 3.23 -17.50
N LEU A 733 2.19 2.40 -17.60
CA LEU A 733 2.93 2.15 -18.83
C LEU A 733 3.11 0.64 -19.01
N ILE A 734 3.13 0.21 -20.26
CA ILE A 734 3.57 -1.14 -20.62
C ILE A 734 5.11 -1.16 -20.79
N PRO A 735 5.78 -2.33 -20.67
CA PRO A 735 7.22 -2.45 -20.75
C PRO A 735 7.82 -1.85 -22.03
N ALA A 736 9.00 -1.26 -21.90
CA ALA A 736 9.80 -0.71 -22.99
C ALA A 736 9.05 0.30 -23.90
N SER A 737 7.98 0.92 -23.38
CA SER A 737 7.11 1.80 -24.17
C SER A 737 7.23 3.27 -23.77
N GLY A 738 6.70 4.13 -24.65
CA GLY A 738 6.62 5.56 -24.41
C GLY A 738 5.18 6.03 -24.47
N LYS A 739 4.79 6.90 -23.53
CA LYS A 739 3.50 7.58 -23.56
C LYS A 739 3.69 9.09 -23.74
N LYS A 740 2.85 9.65 -24.60
CA LYS A 740 2.77 11.08 -24.85
C LYS A 740 1.80 11.72 -23.88
N LEU A 741 2.15 12.89 -23.38
CA LEU A 741 1.34 13.62 -22.44
C LEU A 741 1.28 15.12 -22.77
N SER A 742 0.08 15.68 -22.67
CA SER A 742 -0.16 17.11 -22.75
C SER A 742 -0.64 17.58 -21.39
N VAL A 743 0.09 18.51 -20.76
CA VAL A 743 -0.25 19.02 -19.43
C VAL A 743 -0.60 20.49 -19.56
N GLY A 744 -1.90 20.77 -19.52
CA GLY A 744 -2.44 22.11 -19.45
C GLY A 744 -2.39 22.67 -18.03
N LEU A 745 -1.77 23.84 -17.85
CA LEU A 745 -1.97 24.65 -16.66
C LEU A 745 -3.22 25.49 -16.86
N VAL A 746 -4.26 25.16 -16.12
CA VAL A 746 -5.58 25.76 -16.24
C VAL A 746 -5.67 27.01 -15.36
N PRO A 747 -6.19 28.15 -15.87
CA PRO A 747 -6.47 29.34 -15.07
C PRO A 747 -7.67 29.09 -14.15
N LEU A 748 -7.46 29.24 -12.85
CA LEU A 748 -8.49 29.06 -11.83
C LEU A 748 -9.01 30.41 -11.35
N SER A 749 -10.29 30.65 -11.62
CA SER A 749 -10.98 31.89 -11.26
C SER A 749 -11.68 31.80 -9.91
N LEU A 750 -11.95 32.96 -9.32
CA LEU A 750 -12.73 33.12 -8.09
C LEU A 750 -14.05 33.83 -8.37
N VAL A 751 -15.11 33.40 -7.70
CA VAL A 751 -16.41 34.09 -7.69
C VAL A 751 -16.75 34.50 -6.26
N MET A 752 -17.12 35.76 -6.10
CA MET A 752 -17.50 36.37 -4.82
C MET A 752 -18.90 36.97 -4.91
N GLY A 753 -19.66 36.85 -3.83
CA GLY A 753 -21.01 37.41 -3.73
C GLY A 753 -21.55 37.39 -2.32
N SER A 754 -22.73 37.97 -2.16
CA SER A 754 -23.42 38.06 -0.87
C SER A 754 -24.87 37.62 -0.97
N ILE A 755 -25.43 37.14 0.14
CA ILE A 755 -26.84 36.77 0.27
C ILE A 755 -27.56 37.84 1.10
N TYR A 756 -28.44 38.60 0.47
CA TYR A 756 -29.23 39.63 1.14
C TYR A 756 -30.58 39.09 1.63
N LEU A 757 -30.88 39.35 2.90
CA LEU A 757 -32.14 38.97 3.55
C LEU A 757 -33.14 40.13 3.53
N PRO A 758 -34.46 39.84 3.52
CA PRO A 758 -35.48 40.86 3.74
C PRO A 758 -35.53 41.25 5.23
N GLU A 759 -36.26 42.33 5.56
CA GLU A 759 -36.54 42.66 6.96
C GLU A 759 -37.35 41.52 7.61
N ILE A 760 -36.75 40.84 8.58
CA ILE A 760 -37.30 39.66 9.25
C ILE A 760 -36.96 39.70 10.75
N ALA A 761 -37.61 38.82 11.52
CA ALA A 761 -37.30 38.64 12.93
C ALA A 761 -35.81 38.26 13.12
N ALA A 762 -35.15 38.91 14.08
CA ALA A 762 -33.73 38.72 14.37
C ALA A 762 -33.33 37.25 14.65
N SER A 763 -34.25 36.45 15.20
CA SER A 763 -34.02 35.02 15.46
C SER A 763 -33.89 34.19 14.19
N ILE A 764 -34.54 34.60 13.09
CA ILE A 764 -34.47 33.92 11.80
C ILE A 764 -33.23 34.39 11.03
N SER A 765 -32.95 35.69 11.02
CA SER A 765 -31.76 36.23 10.34
C SER A 765 -30.46 35.67 10.92
N LYS A 766 -30.37 35.59 12.25
CA LYS A 766 -29.18 35.08 12.96
C LYS A 766 -28.83 33.63 12.61
N LYS A 767 -29.83 32.76 12.41
CA LYS A 767 -29.57 31.36 12.07
C LYS A 767 -29.46 31.09 10.57
N PHE A 768 -29.97 31.99 9.72
CA PHE A 768 -30.19 31.71 8.30
C PHE A 768 -28.95 31.17 7.58
N PHE A 769 -27.83 31.88 7.66
CA PHE A 769 -26.60 31.54 6.94
C PHE A 769 -25.98 30.21 7.40
N SER A 770 -26.20 29.81 8.65
CA SER A 770 -25.75 28.52 9.19
C SER A 770 -26.43 27.31 8.52
N TYR A 771 -27.53 27.55 7.81
CA TYR A 771 -28.33 26.54 7.10
C TYR A 771 -28.27 26.71 5.58
N VAL A 772 -27.46 27.63 5.05
CA VAL A 772 -27.33 27.83 3.61
C VAL A 772 -26.14 27.07 3.07
N GLU A 773 -26.34 26.48 1.91
CA GLU A 773 -25.29 25.98 1.06
C GLU A 773 -25.53 26.48 -0.36
N ILE A 774 -24.49 27.04 -0.98
CA ILE A 774 -24.53 27.45 -2.38
C ILE A 774 -24.02 26.27 -3.21
N VAL A 775 -24.89 25.76 -4.07
CA VAL A 775 -24.59 24.64 -4.95
C VAL A 775 -24.19 25.19 -6.30
N VAL A 776 -23.03 24.75 -6.78
CA VAL A 776 -22.49 25.11 -8.08
C VAL A 776 -22.69 23.95 -9.03
N GLU A 777 -23.36 24.21 -10.14
CA GLU A 777 -23.58 23.26 -11.22
C GLU A 777 -22.82 23.69 -12.47
N LYS A 778 -22.18 22.74 -13.15
CA LYS A 778 -21.57 22.91 -14.47
C LYS A 778 -22.27 21.99 -15.46
N ASN A 779 -22.79 22.53 -16.55
CA ASN A 779 -23.53 21.75 -17.56
C ASN A 779 -24.70 20.90 -17.01
N GLY A 780 -25.38 21.39 -15.97
CA GLY A 780 -26.50 20.69 -15.32
C GLY A 780 -26.10 19.57 -14.35
N ASN A 781 -24.81 19.36 -14.12
CA ASN A 781 -24.29 18.43 -13.12
C ASN A 781 -23.70 19.19 -11.93
N TYR A 782 -23.81 18.62 -10.74
CA TYR A 782 -23.15 19.11 -9.55
C TYR A 782 -21.63 19.21 -9.76
N TYR A 783 -21.05 20.39 -9.48
CA TYR A 783 -19.62 20.66 -9.58
C TYR A 783 -18.99 20.80 -8.19
N SER A 784 -19.54 21.69 -7.35
CA SER A 784 -19.05 21.92 -5.99
C SER A 784 -20.12 22.61 -5.13
N SER A 785 -19.81 22.84 -3.86
CA SER A 785 -20.65 23.67 -2.98
C SER A 785 -19.82 24.41 -1.94
N VAL A 786 -20.35 25.55 -1.47
CA VAL A 786 -19.74 26.35 -0.40
C VAL A 786 -20.81 26.83 0.57
N SER A 787 -20.44 26.96 1.85
CA SER A 787 -21.29 27.63 2.84
C SER A 787 -20.89 29.10 2.94
N PRO A 788 -21.87 30.03 3.00
CA PRO A 788 -21.57 31.44 3.23
C PRO A 788 -21.05 31.68 4.65
N GLU A 789 -20.42 32.82 4.84
CA GLU A 789 -20.03 33.38 6.12
C GLU A 789 -21.25 33.95 6.88
N TYR A 790 -21.03 34.44 8.09
CA TYR A 790 -22.09 34.86 9.02
C TYR A 790 -22.92 36.06 8.55
N ASP A 791 -22.39 36.85 7.62
CA ASP A 791 -23.02 38.02 7.01
C ASP A 791 -23.63 37.72 5.63
N GLY A 792 -23.53 36.47 5.17
CA GLY A 792 -24.01 36.02 3.87
C GLY A 792 -22.99 36.13 2.75
N PHE A 793 -21.76 36.60 3.01
CA PHE A 793 -20.68 36.62 2.03
C PHE A 793 -20.20 35.20 1.69
N PHE A 794 -19.84 34.94 0.43
CA PHE A 794 -19.30 33.65 0.02
C PHE A 794 -18.21 33.78 -1.04
N VAL A 795 -17.29 32.82 -1.06
CA VAL A 795 -16.20 32.72 -2.04
C VAL A 795 -16.18 31.32 -2.64
N LEU A 796 -16.36 31.24 -3.95
CA LEU A 796 -16.11 30.04 -4.74
C LEU A 796 -14.71 30.13 -5.33
N GLN A 797 -13.90 29.11 -5.07
CA GLN A 797 -12.51 29.02 -5.53
C GLN A 797 -12.37 27.89 -6.54
N ASP A 798 -11.25 27.90 -7.29
CA ASP A 798 -10.86 26.84 -8.21
C ASP A 798 -11.89 26.58 -9.34
N LEU A 799 -12.51 27.65 -9.86
CA LEU A 799 -13.42 27.57 -11.01
C LEU A 799 -12.65 27.64 -12.33
N LYS A 800 -12.70 26.57 -13.11
CA LYS A 800 -12.16 26.51 -14.48
C LYS A 800 -13.01 27.36 -15.44
N PRO A 801 -12.49 27.75 -16.62
CA PRO A 801 -13.31 28.32 -17.70
C PRO A 801 -14.57 27.50 -17.99
N GLY A 802 -15.68 28.21 -18.24
CA GLY A 802 -16.98 27.62 -18.58
C GLY A 802 -18.19 28.29 -17.93
N LYS A 803 -19.36 27.72 -18.21
CA LYS A 803 -20.66 28.21 -17.73
C LYS A 803 -21.10 27.47 -16.48
N TYR A 804 -21.43 28.24 -15.45
CA TYR A 804 -21.84 27.74 -14.14
C TYR A 804 -23.21 28.30 -13.76
N ASN A 805 -23.98 27.50 -13.03
CA ASN A 805 -25.22 27.91 -12.41
C ASN A 805 -25.10 27.75 -10.90
N LEU A 806 -25.37 28.81 -10.15
CA LEU A 806 -25.36 28.83 -8.71
C LEU A 806 -26.80 28.81 -8.21
N THR A 807 -27.08 27.95 -7.24
CA THR A 807 -28.38 27.86 -6.57
C THR A 807 -28.20 27.84 -5.05
N ILE A 808 -29.16 28.41 -4.32
CA ILE A 808 -29.19 28.28 -2.86
C ILE A 808 -29.95 27.00 -2.50
N ASN A 809 -29.27 26.12 -1.79
CA ASN A 809 -29.87 25.01 -1.09
C ASN A 809 -30.01 25.36 0.40
N TYR A 810 -31.23 25.67 0.82
CA TYR A 810 -31.55 26.00 2.21
C TYR A 810 -31.95 24.76 2.99
N LEU A 811 -31.20 24.48 4.05
CA LEU A 811 -31.37 23.30 4.90
C LEU A 811 -32.15 23.60 6.18
N GLY A 812 -32.65 24.82 6.39
CA GLY A 812 -33.46 25.20 7.54
C GLY A 812 -34.90 24.70 7.45
N SER A 813 -35.66 24.87 8.52
CA SER A 813 -37.07 24.49 8.56
C SER A 813 -37.97 25.46 7.81
N GLU A 814 -37.54 26.70 7.58
CA GLU A 814 -38.28 27.73 6.87
C GLU A 814 -38.36 27.48 5.35
N GLU A 815 -39.44 27.95 4.73
CA GLU A 815 -39.56 28.09 3.27
C GLU A 815 -39.02 29.45 2.85
N ILE A 816 -38.10 29.44 1.88
CA ILE A 816 -37.47 30.64 1.33
C ILE A 816 -37.98 30.90 -0.08
N THR A 817 -38.10 32.17 -0.44
CA THR A 817 -38.36 32.62 -1.82
C THR A 817 -37.23 33.53 -2.25
N LEU A 818 -36.61 33.21 -3.38
CA LEU A 818 -35.53 34.01 -3.96
C LEU A 818 -36.09 34.94 -5.03
N ALA A 819 -35.45 36.10 -5.22
CA ALA A 819 -35.74 36.95 -6.37
C ALA A 819 -35.37 36.26 -7.68
N LYS A 820 -34.34 35.41 -7.65
CA LYS A 820 -33.88 34.59 -8.76
C LYS A 820 -33.32 33.29 -8.19
N ASP A 821 -33.87 32.15 -8.63
CA ASP A 821 -33.50 30.83 -8.11
C ASP A 821 -32.14 30.35 -8.63
N VAL A 822 -31.71 30.85 -9.79
CA VAL A 822 -30.45 30.46 -10.45
C VAL A 822 -29.66 31.69 -10.88
N LEU A 823 -28.41 31.81 -10.41
CA LEU A 823 -27.46 32.80 -10.92
C LEU A 823 -26.50 32.12 -11.90
N SER A 824 -26.53 32.55 -13.16
CA SER A 824 -25.62 32.03 -14.18
C SER A 824 -24.37 32.90 -14.29
N ILE A 825 -23.21 32.26 -14.30
CA ILE A 825 -21.90 32.89 -14.44
C ILE A 825 -21.18 32.25 -15.62
N ASN A 826 -20.47 33.07 -16.40
CA ASN A 826 -19.61 32.59 -17.47
C ASN A 826 -18.18 32.97 -17.14
N VAL A 827 -17.39 31.99 -16.71
CA VAL A 827 -15.96 32.15 -16.48
C VAL A 827 -15.26 32.09 -17.84
N LEU A 828 -14.64 33.19 -18.23
CA LEU A 828 -13.98 33.34 -19.53
C LEU A 828 -12.62 32.62 -19.56
N PRO A 829 -12.21 32.13 -20.75
CA PRO A 829 -10.83 31.71 -21.00
C PRO A 829 -9.84 32.88 -20.85
N GLY A 830 -8.60 32.60 -20.46
CA GLY A 830 -7.56 33.61 -20.31
C GLY A 830 -6.19 33.05 -19.94
N ASP A 831 -5.17 33.91 -19.92
CA ASP A 831 -3.81 33.54 -19.51
C ASP A 831 -3.68 33.33 -17.99
N THR A 832 -4.60 33.91 -17.21
CA THR A 832 -4.68 33.84 -15.75
C THR A 832 -6.13 33.70 -15.30
N GLY A 833 -6.34 33.27 -14.05
CA GLY A 833 -7.67 33.27 -13.44
C GLY A 833 -8.20 34.68 -13.21
N ASP A 834 -9.51 34.84 -13.34
CA ASP A 834 -10.23 36.11 -13.14
C ASP A 834 -10.99 36.14 -11.81
N PHE A 835 -11.38 37.34 -11.39
CA PHE A 835 -12.19 37.59 -10.20
C PHE A 835 -13.57 38.11 -10.61
N TYR A 836 -14.62 37.37 -10.28
CA TYR A 836 -16.01 37.71 -10.59
C TYR A 836 -16.72 38.15 -9.31
N GLU A 837 -17.06 39.44 -9.23
CA GLU A 837 -17.73 40.04 -8.08
C GLU A 837 -19.20 40.41 -8.37
N GLY A 838 -19.98 40.67 -7.31
CA GLY A 838 -21.37 41.12 -7.41
C GLY A 838 -22.37 40.01 -7.77
N ILE A 839 -22.02 38.75 -7.54
CA ILE A 839 -22.91 37.61 -7.77
C ILE A 839 -23.79 37.39 -6.55
N ASP A 840 -24.81 38.24 -6.43
CA ASP A 840 -25.58 38.33 -5.20
C ASP A 840 -26.93 37.60 -5.29
N PHE A 841 -27.27 36.87 -4.22
CA PHE A 841 -28.61 36.33 -4.03
C PHE A 841 -29.45 37.29 -3.21
N LYS A 842 -30.70 37.48 -3.60
CA LYS A 842 -31.67 38.27 -2.84
C LYS A 842 -32.84 37.39 -2.41
N VAL A 843 -32.99 37.20 -1.11
CA VAL A 843 -34.15 36.52 -0.52
C VAL A 843 -35.29 37.53 -0.40
N THR A 844 -36.46 37.22 -0.96
CA THR A 844 -37.62 38.12 -0.98
C THR A 844 -38.64 37.80 0.10
N ALA A 845 -38.72 36.53 0.53
CA ALA A 845 -39.57 36.10 1.62
C ALA A 845 -38.98 34.89 2.35
N ILE A 846 -39.22 34.82 3.66
CA ILE A 846 -38.93 33.66 4.50
C ILE A 846 -40.18 33.39 5.33
N LYS A 847 -40.72 32.18 5.24
CA LYS A 847 -41.94 31.77 5.94
C LYS A 847 -41.66 30.52 6.76
N ALA A 848 -42.19 30.46 7.98
CA ALA A 848 -42.18 29.20 8.73
C ALA A 848 -43.03 28.16 7.98
N LYS A 849 -42.53 26.92 7.88
CA LYS A 849 -43.29 25.80 7.34
C LYS A 849 -44.54 25.60 8.20
N LYS A 850 -45.70 25.50 7.55
CA LYS A 850 -46.98 25.28 8.24
C LYS A 850 -47.11 23.86 8.77
#